data_AF-A0A5N7ZAI4-F1
#
_entry.id   AF-A0A5N7ZAI4-F1
#
_cell.length_a   1.000
_cell.length_b   1.000
_cell.length_c   1.000
_cell.angle_alpha   90.00
_cell.angle_beta   90.00
_cell.angle_gamma   90.00
#
_symmetry.space_group_name_H-M   'P 1'
#
loop_
_entity.id
_entity.type
_entity.pdbx_description
1 polymer ?
#
loop_
_entity_poly.entity_id
_entity_poly.type
_entity_poly.pdbx_seq_one_letter_code
_entity_poly.pdbx_strand_id
1 'polypeptide(L)'
;MKLFWLSIDKKRNYILFQYVLFILLFQSCATHTIQTGKNLTDTIDNQAISKGPEYQLYLVGDAGNSDESNGQQTLKSLEAQLKNAGKNTTLLFLGDNIYPYGFPDSKNEAAQQLARQKLDNQIQMGKSFSGKTIFIPGNHDWYSGVKGLERQEKYVMDQLKDKKAFLPRKGCAIDAIKLSDRITMITIDSEWYLENWDQHPTINDNCNIKTRDDFFEELESLLNKNQDKTIVLAIHHPLMSNGSHGGQFSLRKELFPLEKDIPLPFVGSLINLIRKTSGISPQDIQNKQYTALTKRIKTLIQGKDNIVVVSGHDHNLQYIEHNNIKQVISGSGSKREAARSIFPNDFSYGGNGYARLDFDADGSVALLFFDKNNTTLYQQTIIKPETETHPVSYPDTFPAITKASIYSKKMTSKSGFYRFLWGEHYRKYYSMPILVQTATLDTLMGGLKPVRAGGGHQSKSLRLKDKNGKEFVMRALKKSASRFLQSVAFKDQFIENEFEDTFAENFLLDFYTSSHPYIPFMVGNLAQPIGVSATNPKLYYIPKQAALGAFNDRFGDELYMVEERPSDSHAEHESFGEADAIVGTDDVLKNLKKDEKYKINETEYIKARLFDMLIGDWDRHSDQWRWAENKEGHNIVYRPIPRDRDQAFSKYDGALLSPLMRVPALRHMQGFGENIRSVKWFNMEPYPMDLAFAANATENDWIAQARYIHDNLTDTLIDNAFFNLPEEVNDATIEDIKKKLKVRKTHLEQYASEYYKVLHKTVLIVGTDKKDKFIIDRTQNGSVTVSNIRLKNSGEEMVSSKTYPDSETKEIWIYGLNDDDQFEVKGDGKSKIKIRLLGGQHHDTYTVENGKKVIVYDFKSKENTYTLDRKTRKFLTDDYEINSYDYKKPKYNAFNSLPTIGYNPDDGFKLGMVGSYTVNGFNRAPYSSLHGFKANYYFATHGFELTYNAIVTKVIGDWQFEFEARFTSPNFAVNYFGYGNET
;
A
#
# COMPACT_ATOMS: atom_id res chain seq x y z
N MET A 1 -12.17 -52.08 -34.27
CA MET A 1 -12.22 -52.37 -35.71
C MET A 1 -13.68 -52.32 -36.20
N LYS A 2 -14.10 -51.15 -36.70
CA LYS A 2 -15.16 -50.95 -37.72
C LYS A 2 -15.19 -49.45 -38.00
N LEU A 3 -14.66 -49.10 -39.17
CA LEU A 3 -14.61 -47.75 -39.72
C LEU A 3 -16.03 -47.29 -40.07
N PHE A 4 -16.42 -46.10 -39.60
CA PHE A 4 -17.47 -45.32 -40.26
C PHE A 4 -16.80 -44.23 -41.08
N TRP A 5 -16.82 -44.44 -42.40
CA TRP A 5 -16.61 -43.42 -43.40
C TRP A 5 -17.77 -42.43 -43.35
N LEU A 6 -17.53 -41.23 -42.79
CA LEU A 6 -18.32 -40.06 -43.11
C LEU A 6 -17.63 -39.34 -44.27
N SER A 7 -18.28 -39.42 -45.43
CA SER A 7 -18.04 -38.55 -46.57
C SER A 7 -18.24 -37.10 -46.14
N ILE A 8 -17.14 -36.42 -45.78
CA ILE A 8 -17.15 -34.97 -45.58
C ILE A 8 -17.11 -34.32 -46.96
N ASP A 9 -18.26 -33.76 -47.36
CA ASP A 9 -18.37 -32.80 -48.45
C ASP A 9 -17.43 -31.61 -48.19
N LYS A 10 -16.29 -31.61 -48.87
CA LYS A 10 -15.22 -30.59 -48.77
C LYS A 10 -15.62 -29.19 -49.29
N LYS A 11 -16.89 -28.92 -49.58
CA LYS A 11 -17.31 -27.68 -50.29
C LYS A 11 -18.14 -26.67 -49.47
N ARG A 12 -18.51 -26.94 -48.21
CA ARG A 12 -19.37 -26.03 -47.42
C ARG A 12 -18.73 -25.35 -46.21
N ASN A 13 -17.40 -25.32 -46.12
CA ASN A 13 -16.68 -24.53 -45.11
C ASN A 13 -15.91 -23.33 -45.68
N TYR A 14 -15.72 -23.24 -47.00
CA TYR A 14 -14.97 -22.13 -47.60
C TYR A 14 -15.66 -20.78 -47.45
N ILE A 15 -16.99 -20.72 -47.54
CA ILE A 15 -17.74 -19.46 -47.43
C ILE A 15 -17.77 -18.95 -45.98
N LEU A 16 -18.02 -19.83 -45.00
CA LEU A 16 -17.96 -19.46 -43.58
C LEU A 16 -16.53 -19.06 -43.19
N PHE A 17 -15.53 -19.79 -43.69
CA PHE A 17 -14.12 -19.46 -43.50
C PHE A 17 -13.73 -18.14 -44.17
N GLN A 18 -14.26 -17.83 -45.36
CA GLN A 18 -14.10 -16.54 -46.02
C GLN A 18 -14.78 -15.43 -45.23
N TYR A 19 -15.96 -15.63 -44.66
CA TYR A 19 -16.60 -14.64 -43.80
C TYR A 19 -15.86 -14.41 -42.49
N VAL A 20 -15.36 -15.46 -41.84
CA VAL A 20 -14.51 -15.34 -40.65
C VAL A 20 -13.19 -14.65 -40.99
N LEU A 21 -12.55 -15.01 -42.11
CA LEU A 21 -11.33 -14.36 -42.60
C LEU A 21 -11.59 -12.88 -42.95
N PHE A 22 -12.72 -12.57 -43.58
CA PHE A 22 -13.13 -11.21 -43.91
C PHE A 22 -13.38 -10.40 -42.63
N ILE A 23 -14.12 -10.94 -41.66
CA ILE A 23 -14.35 -10.30 -40.35
C ILE A 23 -13.04 -10.07 -39.58
N LEU A 24 -12.09 -11.01 -39.63
CA LEU A 24 -10.75 -10.86 -39.03
C LEU A 24 -9.94 -9.75 -39.72
N LEU A 25 -10.07 -9.58 -41.04
CA LEU A 25 -9.40 -8.50 -41.79
C LEU A 25 -9.96 -7.10 -41.46
N PHE A 26 -11.23 -6.99 -41.05
CA PHE A 26 -11.84 -5.71 -40.63
C PHE A 26 -11.61 -5.34 -39.16
N GLN A 27 -10.94 -6.18 -38.35
CA GLN A 27 -10.69 -5.90 -36.94
C GLN A 27 -9.43 -5.05 -36.68
N SER A 28 -8.51 -4.97 -37.64
CA SER A 28 -7.25 -4.23 -37.47
C SER A 28 -7.43 -2.73 -37.76
N CYS A 29 -7.83 -1.96 -36.75
CA CYS A 29 -7.92 -0.50 -36.86
C CYS A 29 -6.64 0.26 -36.45
N ALA A 30 -5.58 -0.42 -35.99
CA ALA A 30 -4.32 0.24 -35.62
C ALA A 30 -3.49 0.61 -36.85
N THR A 31 -3.08 1.89 -36.95
CA THR A 31 -2.31 2.42 -38.07
C THR A 31 -1.08 3.21 -37.62
N HIS A 32 -0.19 3.53 -38.56
CA HIS A 32 0.96 4.44 -38.33
C HIS A 32 0.61 5.92 -38.55
N THR A 33 -0.58 6.21 -39.07
CA THR A 33 -1.06 7.57 -39.34
C THR A 33 -1.70 8.16 -38.09
N ILE A 34 -1.94 9.47 -38.10
CA ILE A 34 -2.72 10.12 -37.05
C ILE A 34 -4.14 9.53 -37.03
N GLN A 35 -4.64 9.27 -35.82
CA GLN A 35 -6.05 9.07 -35.54
C GLN A 35 -6.44 9.94 -34.35
N THR A 36 -7.71 10.35 -34.31
CA THR A 36 -8.28 11.15 -33.23
C THR A 36 -9.60 10.54 -32.75
N GLY A 37 -9.91 10.78 -31.48
CA GLY A 37 -11.20 10.48 -30.88
C GLY A 37 -12.31 11.38 -31.44
N LYS A 38 -13.56 10.94 -31.25
CA LYS A 38 -14.75 11.57 -31.84
C LYS A 38 -15.00 13.04 -31.43
N ASN A 39 -14.48 13.48 -30.29
CA ASN A 39 -14.64 14.86 -29.81
C ASN A 39 -13.55 15.81 -30.32
N LEU A 40 -12.46 15.28 -30.90
CA LEU A 40 -11.39 16.08 -31.46
C LEU A 40 -11.67 16.37 -32.93
N THR A 41 -12.07 17.60 -33.21
CA THR A 41 -12.34 18.10 -34.56
C THR A 41 -11.07 18.56 -35.27
N ASP A 42 -10.13 19.15 -34.53
CA ASP A 42 -8.81 19.56 -35.00
C ASP A 42 -7.72 18.97 -34.10
N THR A 43 -6.54 18.68 -34.65
CA THR A 43 -5.40 18.21 -33.86
C THR A 43 -4.60 19.35 -33.24
N ILE A 44 -4.77 20.58 -33.73
CA ILE A 44 -4.04 21.76 -33.25
C ILE A 44 -5.03 22.78 -32.69
N ASP A 45 -5.07 22.90 -31.36
CA ASP A 45 -5.79 23.98 -30.70
C ASP A 45 -4.90 25.23 -30.61
N ASN A 46 -5.17 26.23 -31.44
CA ASN A 46 -4.43 27.51 -31.45
C ASN A 46 -4.66 28.34 -30.16
N GLN A 47 -5.68 28.04 -29.35
CA GLN A 47 -5.90 28.67 -28.04
C GLN A 47 -5.06 28.01 -26.95
N ALA A 48 -4.60 26.78 -27.15
CA ALA A 48 -3.71 26.05 -26.24
C ALA A 48 -2.23 26.53 -26.30
N ILE A 49 -1.93 27.61 -27.03
CA ILE A 49 -0.56 28.15 -27.14
C ILE A 49 -0.17 28.86 -25.83
N SER A 50 0.71 28.23 -25.05
CA SER A 50 1.44 28.91 -23.97
C SER A 50 2.23 30.11 -24.55
N LYS A 51 1.94 31.33 -24.09
CA LYS A 51 2.70 32.54 -24.43
C LYS A 51 3.90 32.74 -23.49
N GLY A 52 4.65 31.66 -23.25
CA GLY A 52 5.81 31.66 -22.36
C GLY A 52 5.58 30.78 -21.13
N PRO A 53 5.80 29.46 -21.24
CA PRO A 53 5.57 28.55 -20.12
C PRO A 53 6.55 28.84 -18.98
N GLU A 54 6.09 28.70 -17.73
CA GLU A 54 6.95 28.81 -16.55
C GLU A 54 7.96 27.65 -16.52
N TYR A 55 7.52 26.48 -16.97
CA TYR A 55 8.30 25.26 -17.00
C TYR A 55 7.98 24.40 -18.22
N GLN A 56 8.98 23.74 -18.80
CA GLN A 56 8.80 22.82 -19.92
C GLN A 56 9.34 21.43 -19.59
N LEU A 57 8.61 20.39 -19.96
CA LEU A 57 9.04 18.99 -19.82
C LEU A 57 9.00 18.30 -21.19
N TYR A 58 10.17 17.99 -21.73
CA TYR A 58 10.33 17.21 -22.96
C TYR A 58 10.37 15.72 -22.60
N LEU A 59 9.66 14.90 -23.37
CA LEU A 59 9.40 13.49 -23.10
C LEU A 59 9.84 12.65 -24.28
N VAL A 60 10.73 11.67 -24.07
CA VAL A 60 11.14 10.71 -25.12
C VAL A 60 11.44 9.35 -24.49
N GLY A 61 10.71 8.32 -24.87
CA GLY A 61 10.95 6.93 -24.47
C GLY A 61 11.53 6.10 -25.61
N ASP A 62 12.05 4.92 -25.27
CA ASP A 62 12.40 3.88 -26.24
C ASP A 62 13.43 4.38 -27.26
N ALA A 63 14.40 5.16 -26.75
CA ALA A 63 15.46 5.79 -27.51
C ALA A 63 16.72 4.90 -27.59
N GLY A 64 16.68 3.66 -27.09
CA GLY A 64 17.82 2.76 -26.96
C GLY A 64 18.45 2.22 -28.25
N ASN A 65 17.91 2.56 -29.42
CA ASN A 65 18.56 2.39 -30.73
C ASN A 65 19.05 3.74 -31.29
N SER A 66 19.64 4.57 -30.44
CA SER A 66 20.16 5.90 -30.80
C SER A 66 21.34 5.85 -31.79
N ASP A 67 21.90 4.67 -32.04
CA ASP A 67 22.89 4.37 -33.07
C ASP A 67 22.27 4.14 -34.46
N GLU A 68 20.96 3.86 -34.55
CA GLU A 68 20.24 3.65 -35.80
C GLU A 68 19.70 4.96 -36.40
N SER A 69 19.46 4.98 -37.70
CA SER A 69 19.11 6.20 -38.45
C SER A 69 17.83 6.91 -37.98
N ASN A 70 16.77 6.17 -37.67
CA ASN A 70 15.52 6.76 -37.15
C ASN A 70 15.74 7.37 -35.76
N GLY A 71 16.46 6.67 -34.87
CA GLY A 71 16.82 7.18 -33.55
C GLY A 71 17.65 8.46 -33.63
N GLN A 72 18.70 8.45 -34.45
CA GLN A 72 19.53 9.64 -34.69
C GLN A 72 18.72 10.84 -35.22
N GLN A 73 17.80 10.59 -36.16
CA GLN A 73 16.96 11.65 -36.71
C GLN A 73 16.04 12.27 -35.65
N THR A 74 15.33 11.44 -34.87
CA THR A 74 14.44 11.93 -33.80
C THR A 74 15.21 12.71 -32.75
N LEU A 75 16.35 12.17 -32.27
CA LEU A 75 17.17 12.82 -31.26
C LEU A 75 17.76 14.14 -31.75
N LYS A 76 18.22 14.22 -33.01
CA LYS A 76 18.71 15.47 -33.60
C LYS A 76 17.62 16.54 -33.69
N SER A 77 16.40 16.14 -34.06
CA SER A 77 15.25 17.05 -34.11
C SER A 77 14.87 17.57 -32.73
N LEU A 78 14.86 16.70 -31.71
CA LEU A 78 14.66 17.08 -30.31
C LEU A 78 15.77 18.02 -29.80
N GLU A 79 17.04 17.72 -30.09
CA GLU A 79 18.18 18.57 -29.73
C GLU A 79 18.01 19.99 -30.28
N ALA A 80 17.51 20.14 -31.51
CA ALA A 80 17.26 21.44 -32.12
C ALA A 80 16.19 22.26 -31.37
N GLN A 81 15.18 21.63 -30.76
CA GLN A 81 14.24 22.31 -29.88
C GLN A 81 14.89 22.69 -28.55
N LEU A 82 15.64 21.76 -27.94
CA LEU A 82 16.25 21.94 -26.62
C LEU A 82 17.30 23.05 -26.59
N LYS A 83 18.02 23.30 -27.69
CA LYS A 83 18.99 24.41 -27.79
C LYS A 83 18.39 25.79 -27.53
N ASN A 84 17.08 25.95 -27.76
CA ASN A 84 16.35 27.18 -27.49
C ASN A 84 15.67 27.19 -26.11
N ALA A 85 15.80 26.11 -25.33
CA ALA A 85 15.15 25.97 -24.04
C ALA A 85 15.97 26.58 -22.89
N GLY A 86 15.27 27.20 -21.94
CA GLY A 86 15.87 27.83 -20.77
C GLY A 86 16.23 26.85 -19.65
N LYS A 87 16.60 27.40 -18.49
CA LYS A 87 16.93 26.62 -17.28
C LYS A 87 15.71 25.93 -16.64
N ASN A 88 14.50 26.43 -16.89
CA ASN A 88 13.25 25.87 -16.39
C ASN A 88 12.72 24.78 -17.34
N THR A 89 13.61 23.87 -17.72
CA THR A 89 13.29 22.80 -18.65
C THR A 89 13.85 21.49 -18.12
N THR A 90 13.08 20.43 -18.25
CA THR A 90 13.56 19.06 -18.04
C THR A 90 13.40 18.26 -19.33
N LEU A 91 14.43 17.50 -19.68
CA LEU A 91 14.35 16.40 -20.63
C LEU A 91 14.22 15.10 -19.84
N LEU A 92 13.16 14.34 -20.09
CA LEU A 92 12.89 13.07 -19.45
C LEU A 92 12.94 11.93 -20.47
N PHE A 93 13.89 11.02 -20.27
CA PHE A 93 13.94 9.74 -20.96
C PHE A 93 13.03 8.73 -20.24
N LEU A 94 12.02 8.22 -20.95
CA LEU A 94 10.93 7.42 -20.39
C LEU A 94 11.18 5.91 -20.37
N GLY A 95 12.44 5.48 -20.25
CA GLY A 95 12.82 4.07 -20.23
C GLY A 95 13.21 3.50 -21.59
N ASP A 96 13.72 2.26 -21.56
CA ASP A 96 14.30 1.57 -22.70
C ASP A 96 15.43 2.37 -23.35
N ASN A 97 16.36 2.77 -22.49
CA ASN A 97 17.46 3.65 -22.85
C ASN A 97 18.58 2.89 -23.58
N ILE A 98 18.61 1.55 -23.47
CA ILE A 98 19.59 0.69 -24.17
C ILE A 98 18.91 -0.60 -24.66
N TYR A 99 18.80 -0.76 -25.98
CA TYR A 99 18.34 -2.00 -26.58
C TYR A 99 19.49 -2.92 -27.02
N PRO A 100 19.27 -4.26 -27.05
CA PRO A 100 18.09 -4.96 -26.53
C PRO A 100 18.25 -5.47 -25.10
N TYR A 101 19.43 -5.40 -24.47
CA TYR A 101 19.70 -6.08 -23.20
C TYR A 101 20.22 -5.17 -22.08
N GLY A 102 19.96 -3.86 -22.13
CA GLY A 102 20.40 -2.95 -21.08
C GLY A 102 21.93 -2.81 -21.03
N PHE A 103 22.46 -2.45 -19.86
CA PHE A 103 23.90 -2.25 -19.68
C PHE A 103 24.63 -3.56 -19.29
N PRO A 104 25.43 -4.15 -20.21
CA PRO A 104 26.00 -5.49 -20.01
C PRO A 104 27.10 -5.52 -18.94
N ASP A 105 27.50 -6.73 -18.55
CA ASP A 105 28.65 -6.93 -17.68
C ASP A 105 29.99 -6.61 -18.40
N SER A 106 31.09 -6.63 -17.65
CA SER A 106 32.41 -6.31 -18.21
C SER A 106 33.04 -7.42 -19.04
N LYS A 107 32.37 -8.57 -19.24
CA LYS A 107 32.96 -9.71 -19.97
C LYS A 107 32.86 -9.56 -21.48
N ASN A 108 31.96 -8.72 -21.97
CA ASN A 108 31.77 -8.45 -23.40
C ASN A 108 32.04 -6.97 -23.71
N GLU A 109 33.30 -6.66 -24.06
CA GLU A 109 33.75 -5.30 -24.34
C GLU A 109 32.97 -4.64 -25.49
N ALA A 110 32.71 -5.38 -26.58
CA ALA A 110 31.99 -4.86 -27.74
C ALA A 110 30.55 -4.46 -27.40
N ALA A 111 29.83 -5.31 -26.66
CA ALA A 111 28.48 -4.99 -26.19
C ALA A 111 28.48 -3.80 -25.24
N GLN A 112 29.49 -3.69 -24.36
CA GLN A 112 29.62 -2.57 -23.45
C GLN A 112 29.91 -1.26 -24.19
N GLN A 113 30.79 -1.28 -25.20
CA GLN A 113 31.08 -0.12 -26.02
C GLN A 113 29.83 0.37 -26.77
N LEU A 114 29.05 -0.55 -27.33
CA LEU A 114 27.79 -0.21 -28.00
C LEU A 114 26.76 0.38 -27.01
N ALA A 115 26.61 -0.20 -25.82
CA ALA A 115 25.73 0.33 -24.78
C ALA A 115 26.14 1.76 -24.35
N ARG A 116 27.45 2.00 -24.18
CA ARG A 116 27.99 3.34 -23.89
C ARG A 116 27.72 4.31 -25.04
N GLN A 117 27.99 3.93 -26.28
CA GLN A 117 27.70 4.76 -27.45
C GLN A 117 26.22 5.15 -27.50
N LYS A 118 25.32 4.20 -27.27
CA LYS A 118 23.87 4.43 -27.28
C LYS A 118 23.44 5.44 -26.21
N LEU A 119 23.99 5.32 -24.99
CA LEU A 119 23.74 6.28 -23.91
C LEU A 119 24.42 7.62 -24.17
N ASP A 120 25.63 7.64 -24.69
CA ASP A 120 26.39 8.87 -24.94
C ASP A 120 25.68 9.77 -25.96
N ASN A 121 25.07 9.18 -27.01
CA ASN A 121 24.23 9.92 -27.95
C ASN A 121 23.07 10.65 -27.25
N GLN A 122 22.45 10.00 -26.26
CA GLN A 122 21.34 10.56 -25.48
C GLN A 122 21.84 11.61 -24.45
N ILE A 123 22.93 11.31 -23.76
CA ILE A 123 23.54 12.18 -22.73
C ILE A 123 24.10 13.46 -23.35
N GLN A 124 24.74 13.39 -24.52
CA GLN A 124 25.27 14.56 -25.22
C GLN A 124 24.15 15.54 -25.56
N MET A 125 23.02 15.05 -26.07
CA MET A 125 21.82 15.87 -26.25
C MET A 125 21.35 16.47 -24.93
N GLY A 126 21.31 15.69 -23.86
CA GLY A 126 20.95 16.16 -22.51
C GLY A 126 21.87 17.26 -21.96
N LYS A 127 23.11 17.37 -22.46
CA LYS A 127 24.08 18.43 -22.11
C LYS A 127 23.96 19.68 -22.97
N SER A 128 23.14 19.65 -24.03
CA SER A 128 23.07 20.74 -25.02
C SER A 128 22.23 21.96 -24.58
N PHE A 129 21.61 21.90 -23.40
CA PHE A 129 20.75 22.95 -22.86
C PHE A 129 20.98 23.16 -21.35
N SER A 130 20.48 24.27 -20.82
CA SER A 130 20.77 24.72 -19.45
C SER A 130 19.87 24.11 -18.35
N GLY A 131 18.93 23.25 -18.74
CA GLY A 131 17.99 22.60 -17.83
C GLY A 131 18.52 21.29 -17.26
N LYS A 132 17.60 20.37 -16.91
CA LYS A 132 17.92 19.08 -16.31
C LYS A 132 17.62 17.93 -17.25
N THR A 133 18.45 16.90 -17.24
CA THR A 133 18.19 15.65 -17.95
C THR A 133 18.02 14.52 -16.95
N ILE A 134 16.93 13.76 -17.09
CA ILE A 134 16.56 12.68 -16.19
C ILE A 134 16.21 11.45 -17.02
N PHE A 135 16.67 10.29 -16.57
CA PHE A 135 16.36 8.98 -17.12
C PHE A 135 15.53 8.20 -16.12
N ILE A 136 14.51 7.48 -16.60
CA ILE A 136 13.88 6.37 -15.87
C ILE A 136 14.19 5.06 -16.59
N PRO A 137 14.17 3.91 -15.91
CA PRO A 137 14.38 2.62 -16.56
C PRO A 137 13.13 2.06 -17.23
N GLY A 138 13.33 1.30 -18.31
CA GLY A 138 12.32 0.43 -18.92
C GLY A 138 12.70 -1.05 -18.82
N ASN A 139 11.87 -1.94 -19.35
CA ASN A 139 12.10 -3.39 -19.22
C ASN A 139 13.42 -3.84 -19.88
N HIS A 140 13.82 -3.25 -21.01
CA HIS A 140 15.09 -3.63 -21.64
C HIS A 140 16.31 -3.20 -20.84
N ASP A 141 16.21 -2.12 -20.05
CA ASP A 141 17.28 -1.69 -19.14
C ASP A 141 17.51 -2.73 -18.02
N TRP A 142 16.46 -3.46 -17.63
CA TRP A 142 16.48 -4.53 -16.62
C TRP A 142 17.00 -5.88 -17.13
N TYR A 143 17.12 -6.11 -18.45
CA TYR A 143 17.50 -7.43 -18.99
C TYR A 143 18.94 -7.86 -18.66
N SER A 144 19.78 -6.94 -18.18
CA SER A 144 21.08 -7.24 -17.57
C SER A 144 21.03 -7.44 -16.03
N GLY A 145 19.83 -7.59 -15.48
CA GLY A 145 19.51 -7.69 -14.05
C GLY A 145 19.75 -6.40 -13.27
N VAL A 146 19.48 -6.44 -11.96
CA VAL A 146 19.66 -5.31 -11.02
C VAL A 146 21.07 -4.71 -11.13
N LYS A 147 22.11 -5.53 -11.26
CA LYS A 147 23.49 -5.04 -11.42
C LYS A 147 23.71 -4.28 -12.73
N GLY A 148 23.01 -4.66 -13.80
CA GLY A 148 23.03 -3.93 -15.07
C GLY A 148 22.41 -2.55 -14.93
N LEU A 149 21.25 -2.51 -14.27
CA LEU A 149 20.56 -1.27 -13.92
C LEU A 149 21.44 -0.34 -13.09
N GLU A 150 22.10 -0.85 -12.04
CA GLU A 150 23.03 -0.08 -11.20
C GLU A 150 24.21 0.48 -12.00
N ARG A 151 24.76 -0.29 -12.96
CA ARG A 151 25.83 0.20 -13.85
C ARG A 151 25.34 1.33 -14.74
N GLN A 152 24.14 1.21 -15.29
CA GLN A 152 23.50 2.24 -16.10
C GLN A 152 23.24 3.51 -15.29
N GLU A 153 22.60 3.38 -14.12
CA GLU A 153 22.34 4.47 -13.17
C GLU A 153 23.65 5.22 -12.88
N LYS A 154 24.68 4.47 -12.46
CA LYS A 154 26.00 5.03 -12.15
C LYS A 154 26.60 5.76 -13.35
N TYR A 155 26.56 5.16 -14.54
CA TYR A 155 27.12 5.76 -15.75
C TYR A 155 26.44 7.09 -16.10
N VAL A 156 25.10 7.13 -16.08
CA VAL A 156 24.31 8.32 -16.37
C VAL A 156 24.62 9.43 -15.35
N MET A 157 24.60 9.12 -14.06
CA MET A 157 24.89 10.09 -12.99
C MET A 157 26.32 10.65 -13.10
N ASP A 158 27.32 9.79 -13.36
CA ASP A 158 28.71 10.20 -13.48
C ASP A 158 28.92 11.10 -14.71
N GLN A 159 28.29 10.78 -15.85
CA GLN A 159 28.42 11.55 -17.08
C GLN A 159 27.71 12.91 -17.02
N LEU A 160 26.53 12.98 -16.39
CA LEU A 160 25.77 14.23 -16.23
C LEU A 160 26.19 15.02 -14.98
N LYS A 161 27.00 14.42 -14.09
CA LYS A 161 27.41 15.00 -12.80
C LYS A 161 26.24 15.41 -11.92
N ASP A 162 25.14 14.66 -12.00
CA ASP A 162 23.93 14.88 -11.20
C ASP A 162 23.45 13.54 -10.63
N LYS A 163 23.37 13.46 -9.29
CA LYS A 163 22.91 12.28 -8.56
C LYS A 163 21.41 12.01 -8.73
N LYS A 164 20.67 12.90 -9.38
CA LYS A 164 19.24 12.77 -9.70
C LYS A 164 18.97 12.65 -11.20
N ALA A 165 20.01 12.42 -12.00
CA ALA A 165 19.88 12.21 -13.44
C ALA A 165 19.31 10.83 -13.82
N PHE A 166 19.23 9.88 -12.88
CA PHE A 166 18.58 8.60 -13.09
C PHE A 166 17.66 8.31 -11.89
N LEU A 167 16.39 8.05 -12.16
CA LEU A 167 15.35 7.89 -11.15
C LEU A 167 14.44 6.69 -11.50
N PRO A 168 13.90 5.96 -10.52
CA PRO A 168 14.23 6.04 -9.11
C PRO A 168 15.69 5.64 -8.83
N ARG A 169 16.27 6.16 -7.75
CA ARG A 169 17.68 5.88 -7.40
C ARG A 169 17.83 4.50 -6.75
N LYS A 170 19.02 3.92 -6.90
CA LYS A 170 19.45 2.67 -6.24
C LYS A 170 18.59 1.45 -6.59
N GLY A 171 18.02 1.43 -7.79
CA GLY A 171 17.11 0.36 -8.23
C GLY A 171 15.80 0.25 -7.44
N CYS A 172 15.37 1.32 -6.75
CA CYS A 172 14.12 1.31 -5.98
C CYS A 172 12.87 1.51 -6.84
N ALA A 173 11.71 1.17 -6.26
CA ALA A 173 10.43 1.24 -6.97
C ALA A 173 9.96 2.66 -7.32
N ILE A 174 10.28 3.66 -6.50
CA ILE A 174 9.69 4.99 -6.58
C ILE A 174 10.61 6.08 -6.01
N ASP A 175 10.60 7.26 -6.61
CA ASP A 175 11.24 8.48 -6.09
C ASP A 175 10.39 9.70 -6.48
N ALA A 176 10.59 10.83 -5.80
CA ALA A 176 9.89 12.07 -6.12
C ALA A 176 10.84 13.26 -6.11
N ILE A 177 10.72 14.11 -7.13
CA ILE A 177 11.50 15.34 -7.24
C ILE A 177 10.61 16.55 -7.51
N LYS A 178 11.00 17.68 -6.92
CA LYS A 178 10.42 18.98 -7.19
C LYS A 178 11.00 19.53 -8.50
N LEU A 179 10.15 19.81 -9.49
CA LEU A 179 10.55 20.47 -10.74
C LEU A 179 10.48 22.00 -10.59
N SER A 180 9.41 22.50 -9.97
CA SER A 180 9.21 23.89 -9.56
C SER A 180 8.45 23.97 -8.23
N ASP A 181 8.13 25.16 -7.72
CA ASP A 181 7.29 25.32 -6.53
C ASP A 181 5.89 24.69 -6.69
N ARG A 182 5.41 24.59 -7.93
CA ARG A 182 4.07 24.13 -8.30
C ARG A 182 4.01 22.79 -9.01
N ILE A 183 5.17 22.20 -9.34
CA ILE A 183 5.24 20.97 -10.12
C ILE A 183 6.12 19.94 -9.40
N THR A 184 5.58 18.75 -9.19
CA THR A 184 6.31 17.59 -8.66
C THR A 184 6.27 16.45 -9.67
N MET A 185 7.41 15.83 -9.92
CA MET A 185 7.49 14.60 -10.69
C MET A 185 7.69 13.42 -9.73
N ILE A 186 6.82 12.43 -9.84
CA ILE A 186 6.96 11.13 -9.16
C ILE A 186 7.35 10.13 -10.23
N THR A 187 8.51 9.50 -10.07
CA THR A 187 9.04 8.48 -10.99
C THR A 187 8.80 7.10 -10.41
N ILE A 188 8.25 6.19 -11.21
CA ILE A 188 8.00 4.79 -10.86
C ILE A 188 8.83 3.89 -11.77
N ASP A 189 9.61 3.00 -11.17
CA ASP A 189 10.16 1.84 -11.87
C ASP A 189 9.07 0.78 -11.95
N SER A 190 8.38 0.71 -13.08
CA SER A 190 7.31 -0.27 -13.27
C SER A 190 7.85 -1.67 -13.44
N GLU A 191 9.03 -1.84 -14.02
CA GLU A 191 9.61 -3.18 -14.21
C GLU A 191 10.00 -3.78 -12.86
N TRP A 192 10.47 -2.99 -11.90
CA TRP A 192 10.64 -3.42 -10.50
C TRP A 192 9.39 -4.16 -9.95
N TYR A 193 8.18 -3.67 -10.27
CA TYR A 193 6.93 -4.31 -9.82
C TYR A 193 6.62 -5.58 -10.62
N LEU A 194 6.87 -5.59 -11.92
CA LEU A 194 6.56 -6.71 -12.83
C LEU A 194 7.53 -7.88 -12.67
N GLU A 195 8.77 -7.60 -12.27
CA GLU A 195 9.85 -8.56 -12.26
C GLU A 195 9.62 -9.67 -11.21
N ASN A 196 10.11 -10.87 -11.54
CA ASN A 196 10.12 -11.97 -10.59
C ASN A 196 11.25 -11.78 -9.57
N TRP A 197 10.91 -11.32 -8.36
CA TRP A 197 11.88 -11.05 -7.30
C TRP A 197 12.64 -12.30 -6.83
N ASP A 198 12.09 -13.50 -7.04
CA ASP A 198 12.78 -14.75 -6.73
C ASP A 198 13.99 -14.99 -7.66
N GLN A 199 14.00 -14.36 -8.84
CA GLN A 199 15.14 -14.38 -9.77
C GLN A 199 16.14 -13.25 -9.51
N HIS A 200 15.73 -12.23 -8.75
CA HIS A 200 16.54 -11.06 -8.38
C HIS A 200 16.50 -10.84 -6.88
N PRO A 201 17.09 -11.75 -6.08
CA PRO A 201 16.95 -11.70 -4.63
C PRO A 201 17.46 -10.37 -4.03
N THR A 202 18.42 -9.70 -4.68
CA THR A 202 19.00 -8.42 -4.23
C THR A 202 18.23 -7.17 -4.66
N ILE A 203 17.07 -7.32 -5.31
CA ILE A 203 16.33 -6.21 -5.95
C ILE A 203 16.01 -5.05 -5.01
N ASN A 204 15.85 -5.33 -3.71
CA ASN A 204 15.43 -4.35 -2.71
C ASN A 204 16.51 -4.02 -1.68
N ASP A 205 17.74 -4.51 -1.83
CA ASP A 205 18.79 -4.38 -0.79
C ASP A 205 19.01 -2.93 -0.38
N ASN A 206 19.02 -2.03 -1.37
CA ASN A 206 19.27 -0.60 -1.19
C ASN A 206 18.01 0.25 -0.97
N CYS A 207 16.85 -0.39 -0.79
CA CYS A 207 15.53 0.24 -0.76
C CYS A 207 14.81 0.03 0.56
N ASN A 208 14.03 1.03 1.00
CA ASN A 208 13.20 0.90 2.20
C ASN A 208 11.90 0.13 1.90
N ILE A 209 11.45 0.16 0.65
CA ILE A 209 10.30 -0.61 0.15
C ILE A 209 10.76 -2.05 0.00
N LYS A 210 10.14 -2.96 0.76
CA LYS A 210 10.47 -4.40 0.75
C LYS A 210 9.31 -5.24 0.23
N THR A 211 8.11 -4.66 0.10
CA THR A 211 6.94 -5.33 -0.46
C THR A 211 6.29 -4.50 -1.56
N ARG A 212 5.49 -5.14 -2.44
CA ARG A 212 4.67 -4.44 -3.43
C ARG A 212 3.59 -3.56 -2.79
N ASP A 213 3.13 -3.90 -1.59
CA ASP A 213 2.18 -3.09 -0.83
C ASP A 213 2.84 -1.81 -0.29
N ASP A 214 4.08 -1.90 0.22
CA ASP A 214 4.86 -0.74 0.67
C ASP A 214 5.02 0.31 -0.47
N PHE A 215 5.14 -0.16 -1.72
CA PHE A 215 5.20 0.71 -2.89
C PHE A 215 3.89 1.52 -3.06
N PHE A 216 2.73 0.88 -2.93
CA PHE A 216 1.46 1.59 -3.04
C PHE A 216 1.21 2.54 -1.85
N GLU A 217 1.62 2.15 -0.65
CA GLU A 217 1.58 3.03 0.53
C GLU A 217 2.44 4.29 0.33
N GLU A 218 3.67 4.14 -0.21
CA GLU A 218 4.52 5.29 -0.50
C GLU A 218 3.99 6.14 -1.67
N LEU A 219 3.45 5.53 -2.73
CA LEU A 219 2.81 6.28 -3.81
C LEU A 219 1.63 7.11 -3.28
N GLU A 220 0.73 6.52 -2.50
CA GLU A 220 -0.39 7.24 -1.88
C GLU A 220 0.10 8.38 -0.97
N SER A 221 1.15 8.13 -0.18
CA SER A 221 1.82 9.13 0.65
C SER A 221 2.35 10.31 -0.19
N LEU A 222 3.05 10.05 -1.30
CA LEU A 222 3.59 11.06 -2.19
C LEU A 222 2.50 11.87 -2.92
N LEU A 223 1.44 11.20 -3.39
CA LEU A 223 0.28 11.85 -4.00
C LEU A 223 -0.41 12.80 -3.01
N ASN A 224 -0.63 12.36 -1.78
CA ASN A 224 -1.25 13.17 -0.72
C ASN A 224 -0.34 14.32 -0.26
N LYS A 225 0.98 14.15 -0.29
CA LYS A 225 1.95 15.21 0.06
C LYS A 225 2.00 16.34 -0.96
N ASN A 226 1.60 16.10 -2.22
CA ASN A 226 1.73 17.04 -3.34
C ASN A 226 0.40 17.34 -4.05
N GLN A 227 -0.74 17.10 -3.40
CA GLN A 227 -2.07 17.30 -4.01
C GLN A 227 -2.38 18.76 -4.41
N ASP A 228 -1.62 19.73 -3.88
CA ASP A 228 -1.67 21.17 -4.13
C ASP A 228 -0.82 21.60 -5.34
N LYS A 229 -0.14 20.65 -5.97
CA LYS A 229 0.77 20.87 -7.10
C LYS A 229 0.30 20.07 -8.31
N THR A 230 0.73 20.45 -9.50
CA THR A 230 0.63 19.57 -10.65
C THR A 230 1.61 18.41 -10.47
N ILE A 231 1.11 17.17 -10.59
CA ILE A 231 1.90 15.96 -10.44
C ILE A 231 2.12 15.35 -11.83
N VAL A 232 3.38 15.18 -12.20
CA VAL A 232 3.78 14.35 -13.34
C VAL A 232 4.13 12.96 -12.80
N LEU A 233 3.30 11.96 -13.11
CA LEU A 233 3.57 10.57 -12.77
C LEU A 233 4.30 9.89 -13.93
N ALA A 234 5.62 9.79 -13.83
CA ALA A 234 6.48 9.20 -14.85
C ALA A 234 6.68 7.70 -14.60
N ILE A 235 6.29 6.87 -15.55
CA ILE A 235 6.32 5.41 -15.45
C ILE A 235 6.59 4.83 -16.84
N HIS A 236 7.53 3.91 -17.01
CA HIS A 236 7.83 3.38 -18.35
C HIS A 236 6.62 2.66 -18.97
N HIS A 237 5.97 1.83 -18.15
CA HIS A 237 4.83 1.00 -18.52
C HIS A 237 3.51 1.81 -18.41
N PRO A 238 2.79 2.08 -19.53
CA PRO A 238 1.57 2.90 -19.52
C PRO A 238 0.44 2.30 -18.67
N LEU A 239 -0.34 3.15 -17.99
CA LEU A 239 -1.56 2.69 -17.30
C LEU A 239 -2.66 2.34 -18.29
N MET A 240 -2.68 2.99 -19.45
CA MET A 240 -3.61 2.75 -20.55
C MET A 240 -2.83 2.82 -21.85
N SER A 241 -3.09 1.89 -22.77
CA SER A 241 -2.46 1.90 -24.09
C SER A 241 -3.45 1.34 -25.12
N ASN A 242 -3.47 1.98 -26.30
CA ASN A 242 -4.18 1.51 -27.48
C ASN A 242 -3.19 1.10 -28.60
N GLY A 243 -1.97 0.70 -28.23
CA GLY A 243 -0.98 0.10 -29.13
C GLY A 243 -0.84 -1.41 -28.92
N SER A 244 0.27 -1.99 -29.35
CA SER A 244 0.48 -3.44 -29.35
C SER A 244 0.50 -4.05 -27.95
N HIS A 245 1.14 -3.39 -26.97
CA HIS A 245 1.16 -3.86 -25.58
C HIS A 245 -0.20 -3.71 -24.89
N GLY A 246 -1.07 -2.83 -25.44
CA GLY A 246 -2.49 -2.72 -25.11
C GLY A 246 -3.40 -3.73 -25.84
N GLY A 247 -2.83 -4.62 -26.66
CA GLY A 247 -3.58 -5.64 -27.43
C GLY A 247 -4.28 -5.10 -28.68
N GLN A 248 -3.78 -4.00 -29.25
CA GLN A 248 -4.22 -3.45 -30.53
C GLN A 248 -3.14 -3.69 -31.60
N PHE A 249 -3.45 -4.52 -32.59
CA PHE A 249 -2.48 -4.94 -33.61
C PHE A 249 -2.82 -4.36 -34.98
N SER A 250 -1.78 -4.10 -35.77
CA SER A 250 -1.93 -3.72 -37.18
C SER A 250 -2.13 -4.95 -38.06
N LEU A 251 -2.65 -4.72 -39.27
CA LEU A 251 -2.83 -5.78 -40.26
C LEU A 251 -1.50 -6.44 -40.58
N ARG A 252 -0.40 -5.67 -40.58
CA ARG A 252 0.94 -6.23 -40.75
C ARG A 252 1.29 -7.23 -39.65
N LYS A 253 0.97 -6.96 -38.38
CA LYS A 253 1.23 -7.91 -37.27
C LYS A 253 0.33 -9.15 -37.32
N GLU A 254 -0.86 -9.03 -37.89
CA GLU A 254 -1.72 -10.21 -38.12
C GLU A 254 -1.19 -11.09 -39.25
N LEU A 255 -0.59 -10.47 -40.28
CA LEU A 255 -0.07 -11.17 -41.46
C LEU A 255 1.38 -11.65 -41.29
N PHE A 256 2.24 -10.93 -40.57
CA PHE A 256 3.68 -11.14 -40.50
C PHE A 256 4.16 -11.19 -39.03
N PRO A 257 4.03 -12.33 -38.35
CA PRO A 257 4.40 -12.45 -36.93
C PRO A 257 5.90 -12.65 -36.67
N LEU A 258 6.72 -12.81 -37.70
CA LEU A 258 8.16 -13.04 -37.60
C LEU A 258 8.93 -11.79 -38.06
N GLU A 259 10.20 -11.65 -37.63
CA GLU A 259 11.08 -10.57 -38.08
C GLU A 259 11.32 -10.56 -39.59
N LYS A 260 11.26 -11.75 -40.21
CA LYS A 260 11.28 -11.88 -41.67
C LYS A 260 9.86 -11.66 -42.20
N ASP A 261 9.73 -10.92 -43.29
CA ASP A 261 8.47 -10.61 -43.97
C ASP A 261 7.87 -11.85 -44.69
N ILE A 262 7.61 -12.92 -43.95
CA ILE A 262 6.95 -14.15 -44.38
C ILE A 262 5.48 -14.09 -43.94
N PRO A 263 4.51 -14.11 -44.87
CA PRO A 263 3.10 -14.00 -44.52
C PRO A 263 2.57 -15.30 -43.90
N LEU A 264 2.16 -15.24 -42.63
CA LEU A 264 1.59 -16.33 -41.84
C LEU A 264 0.28 -15.88 -41.15
N PRO A 265 -0.79 -15.55 -41.91
CA PRO A 265 -2.00 -14.89 -41.39
C PRO A 265 -2.68 -15.61 -40.21
N PHE A 266 -2.82 -16.93 -40.29
CA PHE A 266 -3.46 -17.72 -39.23
C PHE A 266 -2.59 -17.80 -37.97
N VAL A 267 -1.28 -17.93 -38.16
CA VAL A 267 -0.33 -18.04 -37.05
C VAL A 267 -0.19 -16.69 -36.36
N GLY A 268 -0.09 -15.60 -37.12
CA GLY A 268 0.00 -14.25 -36.57
C GLY A 268 -1.24 -13.86 -35.79
N SER A 269 -2.42 -14.08 -36.37
CA SER A 269 -3.70 -13.87 -35.67
C SER A 269 -3.84 -14.72 -34.41
N LEU A 270 -3.40 -15.98 -34.43
CA LEU A 270 -3.42 -16.84 -33.25
C LEU A 270 -2.46 -16.37 -32.16
N ILE A 271 -1.23 -15.98 -32.52
CA ILE A 271 -0.24 -15.44 -31.57
C ILE A 271 -0.78 -14.16 -30.92
N ASN A 272 -1.33 -13.24 -31.72
CA ASN A 272 -1.90 -11.99 -31.23
C ASN A 272 -3.15 -12.23 -30.36
N LEU A 273 -4.00 -13.20 -30.71
CA LEU A 273 -5.13 -13.62 -29.89
C LEU A 273 -4.67 -14.18 -28.54
N ILE A 274 -3.69 -15.10 -28.53
CA ILE A 274 -3.12 -15.66 -27.30
C ILE A 274 -2.52 -14.54 -26.46
N ARG A 275 -1.71 -13.67 -27.04
CA ARG A 275 -1.11 -12.53 -26.35
C ARG A 275 -2.16 -11.64 -25.71
N LYS A 276 -3.24 -11.33 -26.42
CA LYS A 276 -4.36 -10.51 -25.96
C LYS A 276 -5.25 -11.15 -24.89
N THR A 277 -5.38 -12.49 -24.85
CA THR A 277 -6.32 -13.17 -23.93
C THR A 277 -5.66 -13.89 -22.77
N SER A 278 -4.39 -14.27 -22.89
CA SER A 278 -3.70 -15.09 -21.87
C SER A 278 -2.92 -14.28 -20.84
N GLY A 279 -2.50 -13.05 -21.16
CA GLY A 279 -1.58 -12.28 -20.31
C GLY A 279 -0.21 -12.94 -20.12
N ILE A 280 0.20 -13.82 -21.05
CA ILE A 280 1.43 -14.62 -20.96
C ILE A 280 2.71 -13.78 -20.92
N SER A 281 2.70 -12.62 -21.56
CA SER A 281 3.82 -11.67 -21.55
C SER A 281 3.70 -10.75 -20.34
N PRO A 282 4.69 -10.69 -19.44
CA PRO A 282 4.72 -9.71 -18.34
C PRO A 282 4.62 -8.26 -18.82
N GLN A 283 5.06 -8.02 -20.05
CA GLN A 283 5.17 -6.71 -20.71
C GLN A 283 3.87 -6.25 -21.37
N ASP A 284 2.79 -7.03 -21.29
CA ASP A 284 1.48 -6.66 -21.83
C ASP A 284 0.48 -6.38 -20.70
N ILE A 285 -0.39 -5.38 -20.91
CA ILE A 285 -1.27 -4.88 -19.85
C ILE A 285 -2.22 -5.97 -19.30
N GLN A 286 -2.51 -7.01 -20.11
CA GLN A 286 -3.36 -8.14 -19.72
C GLN A 286 -2.67 -9.11 -18.74
N ASN A 287 -1.37 -8.98 -18.51
CA ASN A 287 -0.67 -9.77 -17.50
C ASN A 287 -1.24 -9.51 -16.10
N LYS A 288 -1.27 -10.56 -15.26
CA LYS A 288 -1.79 -10.47 -13.89
C LYS A 288 -1.11 -9.38 -13.06
N GLN A 289 0.22 -9.31 -13.07
CA GLN A 289 0.97 -8.33 -12.26
C GLN A 289 0.82 -6.92 -12.82
N TYR A 290 0.89 -6.78 -14.14
CA TYR A 290 0.71 -5.48 -14.79
C TYR A 290 -0.72 -4.94 -14.63
N THR A 291 -1.73 -5.81 -14.74
CA THR A 291 -3.11 -5.46 -14.43
C THR A 291 -3.27 -5.03 -12.96
N ALA A 292 -2.64 -5.73 -12.01
CA ALA A 292 -2.69 -5.33 -10.60
C ALA A 292 -2.06 -3.95 -10.37
N LEU A 293 -0.87 -3.71 -10.92
CA LEU A 293 -0.18 -2.42 -10.89
C LEU A 293 -1.06 -1.30 -11.44
N THR A 294 -1.55 -1.48 -12.66
CA THR A 294 -2.32 -0.43 -13.35
C THR A 294 -3.65 -0.15 -12.67
N LYS A 295 -4.41 -1.17 -12.27
CA LYS A 295 -5.68 -0.97 -11.55
C LYS A 295 -5.49 -0.20 -10.25
N ARG A 296 -4.47 -0.57 -9.46
CA ARG A 296 -4.22 0.05 -8.17
C ARG A 296 -3.74 1.49 -8.33
N ILE A 297 -2.81 1.78 -9.24
CA ILE A 297 -2.37 3.16 -9.52
C ILE A 297 -3.54 4.00 -10.03
N LYS A 298 -4.32 3.49 -11.02
CA LYS A 298 -5.50 4.20 -11.54
C LYS A 298 -6.47 4.56 -10.44
N THR A 299 -6.76 3.63 -9.53
CA THR A 299 -7.66 3.87 -8.40
C THR A 299 -7.13 4.97 -7.46
N LEU A 300 -5.82 5.05 -7.24
CA LEU A 300 -5.21 6.08 -6.41
C LEU A 300 -5.21 7.49 -7.04
N ILE A 301 -5.18 7.57 -8.38
CA ILE A 301 -5.13 8.86 -9.11
C ILE A 301 -6.48 9.29 -9.69
N GLN A 302 -7.44 8.39 -9.82
CA GLN A 302 -8.76 8.70 -10.35
C GLN A 302 -9.48 9.72 -9.45
N GLY A 303 -10.07 10.73 -10.08
CA GLY A 303 -10.68 11.87 -9.37
C GLY A 303 -9.70 12.98 -8.99
N LYS A 304 -8.41 12.89 -9.36
CA LYS A 304 -7.42 13.96 -9.16
C LYS A 304 -7.12 14.65 -10.50
N ASP A 305 -7.62 15.87 -10.66
CA ASP A 305 -7.50 16.62 -11.93
C ASP A 305 -6.08 17.13 -12.23
N ASN A 306 -5.27 17.27 -11.18
CA ASN A 306 -3.92 17.83 -11.20
C ASN A 306 -2.81 16.83 -11.59
N ILE A 307 -3.15 15.64 -12.08
CA ILE A 307 -2.19 14.58 -12.40
C ILE A 307 -2.13 14.32 -13.91
N VAL A 308 -0.91 14.27 -14.45
CA VAL A 308 -0.62 13.78 -15.81
C VAL A 308 0.31 12.58 -15.71
N VAL A 309 -0.08 11.47 -16.33
CA VAL A 309 0.75 10.25 -16.40
C VAL A 309 1.55 10.28 -17.70
N VAL A 310 2.86 10.07 -17.63
CA VAL A 310 3.76 10.07 -18.79
C VAL A 310 4.53 8.75 -18.89
N SER A 311 4.59 8.14 -20.07
CA SER A 311 5.19 6.81 -20.27
C SER A 311 5.81 6.58 -21.66
N GLY A 312 6.60 5.51 -21.79
CA GLY A 312 7.16 4.99 -23.05
C GLY A 312 6.51 3.65 -23.41
N HIS A 313 7.35 2.63 -23.62
CA HIS A 313 7.06 1.19 -23.77
C HIS A 313 6.32 0.81 -25.07
N ASP A 314 5.20 1.46 -25.29
CA ASP A 314 4.48 1.33 -26.55
C ASP A 314 5.18 2.21 -27.60
N HIS A 315 5.63 1.61 -28.69
CA HIS A 315 6.48 2.28 -29.68
C HIS A 315 5.74 3.31 -30.58
N ASN A 316 5.02 4.26 -30.01
CA ASN A 316 4.17 5.23 -30.69
C ASN A 316 3.92 6.47 -29.80
N LEU A 317 3.14 7.43 -30.30
CA LEU A 317 2.69 8.60 -29.55
C LEU A 317 1.19 8.50 -29.29
N GLN A 318 0.74 8.66 -28.05
CA GLN A 318 -0.68 8.62 -27.70
C GLN A 318 -1.03 9.64 -26.60
N TYR A 319 -2.17 10.29 -26.71
CA TYR A 319 -2.89 10.89 -25.59
C TYR A 319 -4.15 10.08 -25.36
N ILE A 320 -4.35 9.59 -24.13
CA ILE A 320 -5.53 8.82 -23.73
C ILE A 320 -6.16 9.50 -22.53
N GLU A 321 -7.44 9.85 -22.66
CA GLU A 321 -8.21 10.44 -21.57
C GLU A 321 -9.46 9.62 -21.28
N HIS A 322 -9.47 8.96 -20.14
CA HIS A 322 -10.60 8.13 -19.70
C HIS A 322 -10.71 8.13 -18.18
N ASN A 323 -11.93 8.26 -17.65
CA ASN A 323 -12.22 8.32 -16.21
C ASN A 323 -11.35 9.34 -15.45
N ASN A 324 -11.13 10.53 -16.03
CA ASN A 324 -10.28 11.60 -15.52
C ASN A 324 -8.77 11.27 -15.42
N ILE A 325 -8.32 10.16 -16.01
CA ILE A 325 -6.90 9.84 -16.10
C ILE A 325 -6.37 10.36 -17.42
N LYS A 326 -5.36 11.23 -17.35
CA LYS A 326 -4.70 11.86 -18.49
C LYS A 326 -3.37 11.13 -18.73
N GLN A 327 -3.33 10.23 -19.71
CA GLN A 327 -2.15 9.42 -20.05
C GLN A 327 -1.50 9.93 -21.33
N VAL A 328 -0.21 10.22 -21.26
CA VAL A 328 0.65 10.61 -22.38
C VAL A 328 1.65 9.48 -22.61
N ILE A 329 1.67 8.91 -23.81
CA ILE A 329 2.65 7.92 -24.26
C ILE A 329 3.55 8.59 -25.29
N SER A 330 4.86 8.52 -25.06
CA SER A 330 5.88 9.07 -25.95
C SER A 330 7.02 8.07 -26.16
N GLY A 331 6.69 6.85 -26.57
CA GLY A 331 7.63 5.72 -26.69
C GLY A 331 8.22 5.49 -28.09
N SER A 332 8.26 6.50 -28.96
CA SER A 332 8.69 6.32 -30.36
C SER A 332 10.03 6.99 -30.70
N GLY A 333 10.94 7.10 -29.72
CA GLY A 333 12.25 7.73 -29.88
C GLY A 333 13.10 7.08 -30.97
N SER A 334 13.13 5.73 -31.02
CA SER A 334 13.90 4.98 -32.02
C SER A 334 13.10 3.92 -32.78
N LYS A 335 12.12 3.28 -32.13
CA LYS A 335 11.22 2.29 -32.74
C LYS A 335 9.85 2.90 -33.09
N ARG A 336 9.09 2.21 -33.94
CA ARG A 336 7.73 2.62 -34.32
C ARG A 336 6.79 1.41 -34.48
N GLU A 337 5.58 1.55 -33.97
CA GLU A 337 4.49 0.58 -34.08
C GLU A 337 3.15 1.27 -34.27
N ALA A 338 2.17 0.55 -34.80
CA ALA A 338 0.83 1.08 -35.01
C ALA A 338 0.07 1.26 -33.69
N ALA A 339 -0.82 2.24 -33.65
CA ALA A 339 -1.76 2.48 -32.56
C ALA A 339 -3.12 2.92 -33.11
N ARG A 340 -4.13 3.00 -32.25
CA ARG A 340 -5.45 3.55 -32.61
C ARG A 340 -6.02 4.45 -31.51
N SER A 341 -6.96 5.31 -31.87
CA SER A 341 -7.76 6.07 -30.90
C SER A 341 -9.03 5.29 -30.54
N ILE A 342 -9.38 5.19 -29.26
CA ILE A 342 -10.56 4.43 -28.78
C ILE A 342 -11.58 5.35 -28.12
N PHE A 343 -11.14 6.22 -27.20
CA PHE A 343 -12.02 7.10 -26.45
C PHE A 343 -12.25 8.44 -27.16
N PRO A 344 -13.29 9.20 -26.78
CA PRO A 344 -13.68 10.42 -27.49
C PRO A 344 -12.61 11.50 -27.58
N ASN A 345 -11.70 11.59 -26.61
CA ASN A 345 -10.66 12.63 -26.53
C ASN A 345 -9.26 12.11 -26.87
N ASP A 346 -9.14 10.87 -27.39
CA ASP A 346 -7.83 10.25 -27.66
C ASP A 346 -7.12 10.88 -28.87
N PHE A 347 -5.80 10.88 -28.84
CA PHE A 347 -4.95 11.07 -30.02
C PHE A 347 -3.98 9.89 -30.14
N SER A 348 -3.68 9.45 -31.36
CA SER A 348 -2.65 8.43 -31.59
C SER A 348 -1.89 8.65 -32.89
N TYR A 349 -0.58 8.40 -32.88
CA TYR A 349 0.30 8.42 -34.04
C TYR A 349 1.37 7.33 -33.94
N GLY A 350 1.40 6.39 -34.89
CA GLY A 350 2.33 5.26 -34.89
C GLY A 350 3.69 5.51 -35.56
N GLY A 351 4.10 6.77 -35.71
CA GLY A 351 5.43 7.12 -36.23
C GLY A 351 6.41 7.54 -35.14
N ASN A 352 7.67 7.79 -35.53
CA ASN A 352 8.71 8.29 -34.63
C ASN A 352 8.50 9.77 -34.29
N GLY A 353 8.77 10.12 -33.04
CA GLY A 353 8.62 11.47 -32.53
C GLY A 353 8.83 11.56 -31.02
N TYR A 354 8.36 12.65 -30.43
CA TYR A 354 8.47 12.92 -28.99
C TYR A 354 7.34 13.86 -28.54
N ALA A 355 7.21 14.06 -27.22
CA ALA A 355 6.20 14.96 -26.64
C ALA A 355 6.82 16.08 -25.81
N ARG A 356 6.03 17.14 -25.59
CA ARG A 356 6.36 18.22 -24.66
C ARG A 356 5.13 18.59 -23.84
N LEU A 357 5.32 18.79 -22.53
CA LEU A 357 4.36 19.45 -21.65
C LEU A 357 4.85 20.85 -21.34
N ASP A 358 4.01 21.84 -21.60
CA ASP A 358 4.22 23.24 -21.26
C ASP A 358 3.33 23.58 -20.05
N PHE A 359 3.95 24.01 -18.95
CA PHE A 359 3.26 24.36 -17.69
C PHE A 359 3.18 25.88 -17.55
N ASP A 360 1.97 26.41 -17.45
CA ASP A 360 1.70 27.84 -17.39
C ASP A 360 1.59 28.36 -15.97
N ALA A 361 1.72 29.69 -15.85
CA ALA A 361 1.70 30.36 -14.57
C ALA A 361 0.32 30.42 -13.89
N ASP A 362 -0.75 30.08 -14.60
CA ASP A 362 -2.13 29.96 -14.08
C ASP A 362 -2.49 28.52 -13.70
N GLY A 363 -1.54 27.59 -13.81
CA GLY A 363 -1.73 26.17 -13.51
C GLY A 363 -2.18 25.32 -14.69
N SER A 364 -2.43 25.91 -15.87
CA SER A 364 -2.76 25.10 -17.04
C SER A 364 -1.57 24.31 -17.58
N VAL A 365 -1.85 23.17 -18.20
CA VAL A 365 -0.85 22.32 -18.85
C VAL A 365 -1.26 22.03 -20.28
N ALA A 366 -0.41 22.40 -21.22
CA ALA A 366 -0.55 22.09 -22.64
C ALA A 366 0.34 20.91 -23.03
N LEU A 367 -0.20 19.99 -23.83
CA LEU A 367 0.51 18.86 -24.43
C LEU A 367 0.75 19.11 -25.90
N LEU A 368 1.97 18.87 -26.35
CA LEU A 368 2.37 18.91 -27.75
C LEU A 368 3.04 17.59 -28.15
N PHE A 369 2.71 17.07 -29.33
CA PHE A 369 3.45 15.98 -29.98
C PHE A 369 4.13 16.47 -31.25
N PHE A 370 5.37 16.01 -31.46
CA PHE A 370 6.18 16.33 -32.63
C PHE A 370 6.60 15.05 -33.35
N ASP A 371 6.65 15.09 -34.68
CA ASP A 371 7.30 14.02 -35.46
C ASP A 371 8.83 14.15 -35.43
N LYS A 372 9.51 13.17 -36.02
CA LYS A 372 10.97 13.18 -36.18
C LYS A 372 11.55 14.33 -37.04
N ASN A 373 10.71 15.20 -37.60
CA ASN A 373 11.10 16.39 -38.36
C ASN A 373 10.72 17.70 -37.64
N ASN A 374 10.30 17.65 -36.37
CA ASN A 374 9.77 18.78 -35.59
C ASN A 374 8.47 19.38 -36.11
N THR A 375 7.69 18.63 -36.89
CA THR A 375 6.32 19.02 -37.24
C THR A 375 5.41 18.77 -36.05
N THR A 376 4.68 19.80 -35.60
CA THR A 376 3.65 19.63 -34.55
C THR A 376 2.50 18.80 -35.11
N LEU A 377 2.25 17.64 -34.51
CA LEU A 377 1.20 16.70 -34.89
C LEU A 377 -0.09 16.93 -34.11
N TYR A 378 0.06 17.34 -32.85
CA TYR A 378 -1.04 17.54 -31.92
C TYR A 378 -0.69 18.59 -30.88
N GLN A 379 -1.68 19.39 -30.46
CA GLN A 379 -1.56 20.43 -29.45
C GLN A 379 -2.90 20.64 -28.74
N GLN A 380 -2.93 20.47 -27.41
CA GLN A 380 -4.14 20.68 -26.60
C GLN A 380 -3.82 21.01 -25.13
N THR A 381 -4.64 21.85 -24.50
CA THR A 381 -4.64 22.05 -23.04
C THR A 381 -5.31 20.85 -22.35
N ILE A 382 -4.53 20.06 -21.62
CA ILE A 382 -4.97 18.84 -20.95
C ILE A 382 -5.31 19.06 -19.47
N ILE A 383 -4.73 20.08 -18.84
CA ILE A 383 -5.17 20.59 -17.53
C ILE A 383 -5.55 22.04 -17.71
N LYS A 384 -6.79 22.37 -17.39
CA LYS A 384 -7.31 23.74 -17.45
C LYS A 384 -6.87 24.51 -16.20
N PRO A 385 -6.70 25.85 -16.29
CA PRO A 385 -6.41 26.64 -15.10
C PRO A 385 -7.54 26.48 -14.09
N GLU A 386 -7.19 26.48 -12.81
CA GLU A 386 -8.17 26.53 -11.73
C GLU A 386 -9.02 27.79 -11.97
N THR A 387 -10.30 27.61 -12.35
CA THR A 387 -11.18 28.76 -12.56
C THR A 387 -11.27 29.47 -11.22
N GLU A 388 -10.95 30.77 -11.18
CA GLU A 388 -11.19 31.58 -10.00
C GLU A 388 -12.61 31.27 -9.53
N THR A 389 -12.71 30.67 -8.35
CA THR A 389 -13.99 30.42 -7.71
C THR A 389 -14.71 31.74 -7.73
N HIS A 390 -15.86 31.82 -8.41
CA HIS A 390 -16.73 32.99 -8.32
C HIS A 390 -16.78 33.41 -6.85
N PRO A 391 -16.52 34.68 -6.49
CA PRO A 391 -16.46 35.08 -5.10
C PRO A 391 -17.84 34.83 -4.47
N VAL A 392 -17.99 33.66 -3.85
CA VAL A 392 -19.09 33.38 -2.95
C VAL A 392 -18.81 34.28 -1.76
N SER A 393 -19.64 35.32 -1.61
CA SER A 393 -19.56 36.18 -0.43
C SER A 393 -19.95 35.32 0.77
N TYR A 394 -18.96 35.02 1.61
CA TYR A 394 -19.18 34.37 2.89
C TYR A 394 -19.53 35.44 3.94
N PRO A 395 -20.35 35.10 4.95
CA PRO A 395 -20.58 36.02 6.06
C PRO A 395 -19.28 36.34 6.81
N ASP A 396 -19.11 37.60 7.21
CA ASP A 396 -17.95 38.03 8.02
C ASP A 396 -18.21 37.96 9.53
N THR A 397 -19.46 37.68 9.92
CA THR A 397 -19.87 37.61 11.33
C THR A 397 -20.65 36.32 11.60
N PHE A 398 -20.31 35.68 12.70
CA PHE A 398 -20.91 34.42 13.13
C PHE A 398 -21.26 34.48 14.62
N PRO A 399 -22.33 33.79 15.06
CA PRO A 399 -22.65 33.72 16.49
C PRO A 399 -21.53 32.97 17.24
N ALA A 400 -21.09 33.50 18.38
CA ALA A 400 -19.99 32.92 19.16
C ALA A 400 -20.25 31.46 19.60
N ILE A 401 -21.51 31.13 19.85
CA ILE A 401 -21.97 29.77 20.15
C ILE A 401 -23.08 29.45 19.16
N THR A 402 -23.07 28.24 18.63
CA THR A 402 -24.13 27.71 17.78
C THR A 402 -24.60 26.36 18.28
N LYS A 403 -25.74 25.90 17.75
CA LYS A 403 -26.25 24.56 18.00
C LYS A 403 -26.06 23.70 16.75
N ALA A 404 -25.26 22.64 16.85
CA ALA A 404 -24.93 21.77 15.72
C ALA A 404 -24.95 20.29 16.12
N SER A 405 -25.11 19.41 15.12
CA SER A 405 -25.01 17.96 15.29
C SER A 405 -24.17 17.36 14.15
N ILE A 406 -23.59 16.17 14.37
CA ILE A 406 -22.73 15.51 13.39
C ILE A 406 -23.58 14.98 12.22
N TYR A 407 -24.70 14.34 12.54
CA TYR A 407 -25.67 13.78 11.60
C TYR A 407 -27.00 14.50 11.69
N SER A 408 -27.78 14.43 10.61
CA SER A 408 -29.20 14.79 10.68
C SER A 408 -30.00 13.73 11.46
N LYS A 409 -31.14 14.13 12.03
CA LYS A 409 -32.05 13.18 12.70
C LYS A 409 -32.49 12.02 11.81
N LYS A 410 -32.66 12.26 10.50
CA LYS A 410 -33.04 11.25 9.51
C LYS A 410 -32.02 10.12 9.43
N MET A 411 -30.72 10.44 9.45
CA MET A 411 -29.63 9.45 9.34
C MET A 411 -29.62 8.47 10.52
N THR A 412 -29.96 8.93 11.71
CA THR A 412 -29.94 8.14 12.95
C THR A 412 -31.28 7.46 13.28
N SER A 413 -32.36 7.82 12.58
CA SER A 413 -33.70 7.27 12.83
C SER A 413 -33.83 5.89 12.19
N LYS A 414 -33.83 4.83 13.01
CA LYS A 414 -33.97 3.43 12.58
C LYS A 414 -35.21 2.79 13.19
N SER A 415 -35.80 1.78 12.53
CA SER A 415 -36.95 1.04 13.07
C SER A 415 -36.54 0.16 14.27
N GLY A 416 -37.49 -0.22 15.12
CA GLY A 416 -37.21 -1.10 16.28
C GLY A 416 -36.60 -2.44 15.86
N PHE A 417 -37.09 -3.04 14.76
CA PHE A 417 -36.54 -4.27 14.20
C PHE A 417 -35.10 -4.10 13.72
N TYR A 418 -34.79 -2.98 13.06
CA TYR A 418 -33.41 -2.69 12.65
C TYR A 418 -32.48 -2.60 13.87
N ARG A 419 -32.88 -1.90 14.92
CA ARG A 419 -32.07 -1.76 16.14
C ARG A 419 -31.92 -3.07 16.90
N PHE A 420 -32.93 -3.93 16.88
CA PHE A 420 -32.81 -5.30 17.41
C PHE A 420 -31.72 -6.11 16.68
N LEU A 421 -31.69 -6.07 15.35
CA LEU A 421 -30.71 -6.83 14.56
C LEU A 421 -29.31 -6.23 14.63
N TRP A 422 -29.20 -4.93 14.42
CA TRP A 422 -27.92 -4.24 14.20
C TRP A 422 -27.38 -3.52 15.42
N GLY A 423 -28.20 -3.25 16.45
CA GLY A 423 -27.78 -2.63 17.71
C GLY A 423 -28.43 -1.26 17.94
N GLU A 424 -28.27 -0.70 19.14
CA GLU A 424 -28.64 0.69 19.49
C GLU A 424 -27.47 1.66 19.28
N HIS A 425 -26.23 1.17 19.47
CA HIS A 425 -25.00 1.95 19.32
C HIS A 425 -25.02 3.26 20.14
N TYR A 426 -24.32 4.29 19.64
CA TYR A 426 -24.31 5.67 20.15
C TYR A 426 -25.03 6.66 19.21
N ARG A 427 -25.89 6.19 18.29
CA ARG A 427 -26.58 7.02 17.28
C ARG A 427 -27.19 8.30 17.82
N LYS A 428 -27.79 8.23 19.01
CA LYS A 428 -28.44 9.38 19.64
C LYS A 428 -27.50 10.58 19.77
N TYR A 429 -26.21 10.37 20.03
CA TYR A 429 -25.22 11.46 20.19
C TYR A 429 -24.76 12.06 18.87
N TYR A 430 -24.89 11.34 17.76
CA TYR A 430 -24.54 11.86 16.44
C TYR A 430 -25.56 12.87 15.94
N SER A 431 -26.85 12.68 16.23
CA SER A 431 -27.93 13.61 15.83
C SER A 431 -28.44 14.50 16.94
N MET A 432 -27.84 14.42 18.14
CA MET A 432 -28.15 15.34 19.24
C MET A 432 -27.52 16.70 18.96
N PRO A 433 -28.31 17.78 18.90
CA PRO A 433 -27.76 19.11 18.73
C PRO A 433 -27.14 19.58 20.04
N ILE A 434 -25.85 19.91 20.01
CA ILE A 434 -25.05 20.38 21.14
C ILE A 434 -24.72 21.87 20.99
N LEU A 435 -24.56 22.57 22.11
CA LEU A 435 -23.97 23.90 22.13
C LEU A 435 -22.46 23.81 21.94
N VAL A 436 -21.94 24.50 20.94
CA VAL A 436 -20.52 24.46 20.57
C VAL A 436 -20.04 25.85 20.20
N GLN A 437 -18.77 26.13 20.50
CA GLN A 437 -18.12 27.36 20.07
C GLN A 437 -17.96 27.40 18.55
N THR A 438 -18.42 28.49 17.95
CA THR A 438 -18.12 28.78 16.54
C THR A 438 -16.72 29.37 16.44
N ALA A 439 -15.89 28.85 15.54
CA ALA A 439 -14.54 29.34 15.34
C ALA A 439 -14.26 29.69 13.88
N THR A 440 -13.63 30.85 13.67
CA THR A 440 -13.07 31.25 12.39
C THR A 440 -11.56 31.01 12.38
N LEU A 441 -11.00 30.59 11.26
CA LEU A 441 -9.58 30.21 11.19
C LEU A 441 -8.66 31.39 11.47
N ASP A 442 -9.03 32.59 11.05
CA ASP A 442 -8.27 33.84 11.27
C ASP A 442 -8.11 34.23 12.75
N THR A 443 -8.99 33.77 13.65
CA THR A 443 -8.92 34.05 15.09
C THR A 443 -8.51 32.83 15.91
N LEU A 444 -8.84 31.62 15.45
CA LEU A 444 -8.56 30.38 16.16
C LEU A 444 -7.06 30.22 16.38
N MET A 445 -6.65 29.92 17.62
CA MET A 445 -5.24 29.68 18.00
C MET A 445 -4.25 30.78 17.54
N GLY A 446 -4.71 32.04 17.50
CA GLY A 446 -3.87 33.17 17.09
C GLY A 446 -3.78 33.38 15.57
N GLY A 447 -4.64 32.71 14.81
CA GLY A 447 -4.78 32.82 13.36
C GLY A 447 -4.14 31.65 12.63
N LEU A 448 -4.97 30.71 12.20
CA LEU A 448 -4.64 29.53 11.41
C LEU A 448 -4.87 29.78 9.92
N LYS A 449 -3.97 29.26 9.10
CA LYS A 449 -4.09 29.24 7.64
C LYS A 449 -4.19 27.81 7.13
N PRO A 450 -5.12 27.51 6.21
CA PRO A 450 -5.13 26.24 5.49
C PRO A 450 -3.82 26.02 4.74
N VAL A 451 -3.26 24.82 4.90
CA VAL A 451 -2.07 24.38 4.17
C VAL A 451 -2.44 23.35 3.13
N ARG A 452 -3.07 22.25 3.55
CA ARG A 452 -3.43 21.15 2.64
C ARG A 452 -4.51 20.26 3.23
N ALA A 453 -5.36 19.71 2.38
CA ALA A 453 -6.30 18.67 2.76
C ALA A 453 -5.56 17.39 3.19
N GLY A 454 -6.26 16.46 3.81
CA GLY A 454 -5.73 15.19 4.21
C GLY A 454 -6.79 14.34 4.87
N GLY A 455 -6.34 13.46 5.75
CA GLY A 455 -7.19 12.53 6.48
C GLY A 455 -7.08 11.14 5.88
N GLY A 456 -7.08 10.13 6.76
CA GLY A 456 -6.93 8.73 6.36
C GLY A 456 -8.16 8.19 5.64
N HIS A 457 -8.29 6.87 5.66
CA HIS A 457 -9.33 6.12 4.94
C HIS A 457 -10.78 6.50 5.29
N GLN A 458 -11.03 7.18 6.42
CA GLN A 458 -12.39 7.39 6.94
C GLN A 458 -12.77 8.85 7.19
N SER A 459 -11.81 9.76 7.40
CA SER A 459 -12.09 11.12 7.88
C SER A 459 -11.54 12.17 6.93
N LYS A 460 -12.27 13.27 6.75
CA LYS A 460 -11.76 14.48 6.10
C LYS A 460 -10.96 15.29 7.13
N SER A 461 -9.74 15.69 6.80
CA SER A 461 -8.99 16.61 7.66
C SER A 461 -8.26 17.67 6.85
N LEU A 462 -7.99 18.81 7.48
CA LEU A 462 -7.27 19.94 6.91
C LEU A 462 -6.07 20.23 7.80
N ARG A 463 -4.88 20.26 7.21
CA ARG A 463 -3.68 20.73 7.91
C ARG A 463 -3.69 22.25 7.92
N LEU A 464 -3.45 22.80 9.09
CA LEU A 464 -3.44 24.21 9.37
C LEU A 464 -2.08 24.60 9.92
N LYS A 465 -1.71 25.88 9.76
CA LYS A 465 -0.49 26.44 10.33
C LYS A 465 -0.78 27.80 10.95
N ASP A 466 -0.22 28.08 12.11
CA ASP A 466 -0.27 29.43 12.69
C ASP A 466 0.81 30.35 12.08
N LYS A 467 0.83 31.61 12.54
CA LYS A 467 1.83 32.62 12.14
C LYS A 467 3.28 32.28 12.52
N ASN A 468 3.49 31.47 13.56
CA ASN A 468 4.81 31.06 14.05
C ASN A 468 5.30 29.77 13.37
N GLY A 469 4.44 29.13 12.58
CA GLY A 469 4.74 27.90 11.89
C GLY A 469 4.34 26.62 12.63
N LYS A 470 3.62 26.71 13.76
CA LYS A 470 3.07 25.58 14.49
C LYS A 470 1.96 24.92 13.68
N GLU A 471 2.03 23.60 13.53
CA GLU A 471 1.06 22.86 12.71
C GLU A 471 -0.10 22.31 13.55
N PHE A 472 -1.30 22.37 12.98
CA PHE A 472 -2.52 21.85 13.58
C PHE A 472 -3.27 20.97 12.56
N VAL A 473 -4.15 20.12 13.06
CA VAL A 473 -5.06 19.31 12.23
C VAL A 473 -6.49 19.63 12.64
N MET A 474 -7.30 20.00 11.65
CA MET A 474 -8.75 20.15 11.76
C MET A 474 -9.43 18.93 11.11
N ARG A 475 -10.00 18.03 11.90
CA ARG A 475 -10.64 16.77 11.46
C ARG A 475 -12.15 16.83 11.63
N ALA A 476 -12.90 16.54 10.57
CA ALA A 476 -14.36 16.46 10.65
C ALA A 476 -14.77 15.29 11.57
N LEU A 477 -15.77 15.51 12.43
CA LEU A 477 -16.34 14.42 13.22
C LEU A 477 -17.19 13.46 12.38
N LYS A 478 -17.77 13.96 11.28
CA LYS A 478 -18.51 13.15 10.31
C LYS A 478 -17.53 12.29 9.49
N LYS A 479 -17.68 10.97 9.61
CA LYS A 479 -16.92 9.99 8.82
C LYS A 479 -17.45 9.92 7.39
N SER A 480 -16.62 9.45 6.47
CA SER A 480 -16.95 9.22 5.06
C SER A 480 -16.93 7.72 4.76
N ALA A 481 -18.12 7.16 4.55
CA ALA A 481 -18.28 5.76 4.20
C ALA A 481 -17.79 5.45 2.79
N SER A 482 -17.99 6.36 1.84
CA SER A 482 -17.49 6.25 0.46
C SER A 482 -15.96 6.16 0.41
N ARG A 483 -15.23 7.03 1.13
CA ARG A 483 -13.76 6.95 1.26
C ARG A 483 -13.29 5.64 1.90
N PHE A 484 -14.02 5.12 2.88
CA PHE A 484 -13.68 3.85 3.52
C PHE A 484 -13.87 2.67 2.57
N LEU A 485 -15.02 2.61 1.88
CA LEU A 485 -15.28 1.57 0.87
C LEU A 485 -14.20 1.58 -0.21
N GLN A 486 -13.85 2.78 -0.72
CA GLN A 486 -12.82 2.96 -1.73
C GLN A 486 -11.44 2.45 -1.28
N SER A 487 -11.04 2.76 -0.04
CA SER A 487 -9.70 2.46 0.47
C SER A 487 -9.54 1.04 1.01
N VAL A 488 -10.61 0.43 1.54
CA VAL A 488 -10.54 -0.87 2.22
C VAL A 488 -11.13 -2.00 1.39
N ALA A 489 -12.30 -1.81 0.78
CA ALA A 489 -13.03 -2.87 0.08
C ALA A 489 -12.75 -2.89 -1.43
N PHE A 490 -12.57 -1.74 -2.05
CA PHE A 490 -12.45 -1.59 -3.51
C PHE A 490 -11.14 -0.94 -3.91
N LYS A 491 -10.03 -1.56 -3.50
CA LYS A 491 -8.68 -1.03 -3.72
C LYS A 491 -8.28 -0.88 -5.19
N ASP A 492 -8.90 -1.67 -6.06
CA ASP A 492 -8.53 -1.80 -7.47
C ASP A 492 -9.62 -1.29 -8.44
N GLN A 493 -10.65 -0.65 -7.89
CA GLN A 493 -11.74 -0.05 -8.67
C GLN A 493 -12.20 1.23 -7.98
N PHE A 494 -12.28 2.32 -8.74
CA PHE A 494 -12.87 3.55 -8.24
C PHE A 494 -14.40 3.44 -8.20
N ILE A 495 -14.99 3.72 -7.04
CA ILE A 495 -16.41 3.50 -6.71
C ILE A 495 -17.00 4.60 -5.81
N GLU A 496 -16.23 5.65 -5.46
CA GLU A 496 -16.60 6.60 -4.40
C GLU A 496 -18.02 7.19 -4.60
N ASN A 497 -18.39 7.46 -5.85
CA ASN A 497 -19.68 8.05 -6.21
C ASN A 497 -20.81 7.01 -6.42
N GLU A 498 -20.49 5.72 -6.54
CA GLU A 498 -21.50 4.68 -6.82
C GLU A 498 -22.29 4.26 -5.57
N PHE A 499 -21.77 4.59 -4.38
CA PHE A 499 -22.36 4.21 -3.09
C PHE A 499 -23.14 5.33 -2.42
N GLU A 500 -23.15 6.54 -2.96
CA GLU A 500 -23.92 7.65 -2.40
C GLU A 500 -25.42 7.30 -2.31
N ASP A 501 -26.02 7.58 -1.15
CA ASP A 501 -27.42 7.30 -0.82
C ASP A 501 -27.83 5.81 -0.90
N THR A 502 -26.87 4.89 -0.94
CA THR A 502 -27.16 3.43 -0.97
C THR A 502 -27.38 2.85 0.42
N PHE A 503 -27.93 1.63 0.49
CA PHE A 503 -28.02 0.88 1.75
C PHE A 503 -26.63 0.64 2.39
N ALA A 504 -25.60 0.35 1.58
CA ALA A 504 -24.26 0.07 2.07
C ALA A 504 -23.62 1.29 2.75
N GLU A 505 -23.73 2.47 2.13
CA GLU A 505 -23.27 3.72 2.76
C GLU A 505 -24.03 4.01 4.05
N ASN A 506 -25.37 3.94 4.00
CA ASN A 506 -26.21 4.15 5.18
C ASN A 506 -25.94 3.17 6.32
N PHE A 507 -25.60 1.92 5.99
CA PHE A 507 -25.20 0.90 6.96
C PHE A 507 -23.83 1.22 7.57
N LEU A 508 -22.85 1.63 6.78
CA LEU A 508 -21.52 1.99 7.29
C LEU A 508 -21.53 3.26 8.14
N LEU A 509 -22.29 4.28 7.74
CA LEU A 509 -22.50 5.48 8.56
C LEU A 509 -23.18 5.15 9.89
N ASP A 510 -24.08 4.16 9.91
CA ASP A 510 -24.68 3.62 11.13
C ASP A 510 -23.65 2.86 11.97
N PHE A 511 -22.86 1.99 11.34
CA PHE A 511 -21.78 1.24 11.98
C PHE A 511 -20.75 2.16 12.64
N TYR A 512 -20.42 3.31 12.03
CA TYR A 512 -19.54 4.31 12.65
C TYR A 512 -20.08 4.89 13.95
N THR A 513 -21.39 4.80 14.20
CA THR A 513 -21.97 5.20 15.48
C THR A 513 -21.74 4.18 16.60
N SER A 514 -21.08 3.06 16.33
CA SER A 514 -20.63 2.12 17.36
C SER A 514 -19.54 2.72 18.26
N SER A 515 -18.82 3.75 17.80
CA SER A 515 -17.88 4.52 18.63
C SER A 515 -18.50 5.83 19.09
N HIS A 516 -18.12 6.31 20.27
CA HIS A 516 -18.74 7.49 20.86
C HIS A 516 -18.07 8.77 20.32
N PRO A 517 -18.82 9.71 19.72
CA PRO A 517 -18.23 10.75 18.85
C PRO A 517 -17.39 11.80 19.59
N TYR A 518 -17.59 11.95 20.89
CA TYR A 518 -16.93 12.97 21.71
C TYR A 518 -15.85 12.42 22.65
N ILE A 519 -15.56 11.12 22.63
CA ILE A 519 -14.52 10.54 23.51
C ILE A 519 -13.11 11.10 23.26
N PRO A 520 -12.67 11.38 22.02
CA PRO A 520 -11.33 11.93 21.81
C PRO A 520 -10.99 13.16 22.66
N PHE A 521 -11.99 13.99 23.00
CA PHE A 521 -11.84 15.21 23.82
C PHE A 521 -11.54 14.97 25.30
N MET A 522 -11.73 13.74 25.80
CA MET A 522 -11.53 13.40 27.22
C MET A 522 -10.35 12.46 27.46
N VAL A 523 -9.86 11.77 26.42
CA VAL A 523 -8.77 10.78 26.54
C VAL A 523 -7.51 11.38 27.16
N GLY A 524 -7.15 12.61 26.81
CA GLY A 524 -6.00 13.31 27.37
C GLY A 524 -6.05 13.43 28.90
N ASN A 525 -7.24 13.65 29.46
CA ASN A 525 -7.44 13.78 30.91
C ASN A 525 -7.23 12.45 31.66
N LEU A 526 -7.39 11.31 30.99
CA LEU A 526 -7.04 10.01 31.55
C LEU A 526 -5.56 9.66 31.36
N ALA A 527 -4.97 10.13 30.25
CA ALA A 527 -3.59 9.80 29.86
C ALA A 527 -2.55 10.61 30.64
N GLN A 528 -2.80 11.92 30.86
CA GLN A 528 -1.86 12.84 31.50
C GLN A 528 -1.48 12.43 32.94
N PRO A 529 -2.41 12.02 33.83
CA PRO A 529 -2.06 11.66 35.21
C PRO A 529 -1.15 10.43 35.34
N ILE A 530 -1.11 9.58 34.31
CA ILE A 530 -0.26 8.39 34.23
C ILE A 530 0.95 8.61 33.29
N GLY A 531 1.18 9.83 32.83
CA GLY A 531 2.29 10.20 31.95
C GLY A 531 2.28 9.48 30.61
N VAL A 532 1.10 9.23 30.03
CA VAL A 532 0.96 8.78 28.64
C VAL A 532 0.76 10.01 27.77
N SER A 533 1.64 10.22 26.79
CA SER A 533 1.55 11.34 25.85
C SER A 533 0.22 11.35 25.11
N ALA A 534 -0.30 12.56 24.85
CA ALA A 534 -1.59 12.76 24.18
C ALA A 534 -1.62 14.12 23.46
N THR A 535 -2.49 14.20 22.45
CA THR A 535 -2.89 15.48 21.84
C THR A 535 -3.97 16.17 22.67
N ASN A 536 -4.22 17.46 22.42
CA ASN A 536 -5.19 18.27 23.15
C ASN A 536 -6.36 18.69 22.24
N PRO A 537 -7.19 17.76 21.77
CA PRO A 537 -8.26 18.07 20.84
C PRO A 537 -9.31 18.99 21.46
N LYS A 538 -9.78 19.96 20.66
CA LYS A 538 -10.88 20.86 21.01
C LYS A 538 -11.98 20.82 19.95
N LEU A 539 -13.22 20.92 20.40
CA LEU A 539 -14.41 20.84 19.57
C LEU A 539 -14.86 22.23 19.11
N TYR A 540 -15.03 22.40 17.80
CA TYR A 540 -15.53 23.64 17.20
C TYR A 540 -16.57 23.37 16.13
N TYR A 541 -17.49 24.31 15.94
CA TYR A 541 -18.22 24.45 14.69
C TYR A 541 -17.46 25.43 13.81
N ILE A 542 -17.11 25.02 12.59
CA ILE A 542 -16.37 25.88 11.66
C ILE A 542 -17.26 26.15 10.46
N PRO A 543 -17.80 27.37 10.31
CA PRO A 543 -18.63 27.72 9.18
C PRO A 543 -17.78 27.85 7.91
N LYS A 544 -18.43 27.78 6.75
CA LYS A 544 -17.83 28.25 5.51
C LYS A 544 -17.47 29.73 5.64
N GLN A 545 -16.24 30.07 5.25
CA GLN A 545 -15.64 31.38 5.53
C GLN A 545 -14.52 31.70 4.54
N ALA A 546 -14.23 32.99 4.35
CA ALA A 546 -13.19 33.43 3.42
C ALA A 546 -11.81 32.81 3.72
N ALA A 547 -11.45 32.64 4.99
CA ALA A 547 -10.17 32.07 5.41
C ALA A 547 -9.95 30.60 5.00
N LEU A 548 -11.01 29.85 4.65
CA LEU A 548 -10.88 28.50 4.09
C LEU A 548 -10.46 28.50 2.61
N GLY A 549 -10.64 29.61 1.88
CA GLY A 549 -10.29 29.71 0.46
C GLY A 549 -10.91 28.59 -0.39
N ALA A 550 -10.10 27.97 -1.26
CA ALA A 550 -10.50 26.84 -2.11
C ALA A 550 -10.97 25.59 -1.33
N PHE A 551 -10.69 25.51 -0.03
CA PHE A 551 -11.12 24.38 0.80
C PHE A 551 -12.62 24.43 1.18
N ASN A 552 -13.34 25.53 0.91
CA ASN A 552 -14.78 25.67 1.21
C ASN A 552 -15.69 24.65 0.50
N ASP A 553 -15.21 24.01 -0.57
CA ASP A 553 -15.98 22.98 -1.28
C ASP A 553 -16.06 21.68 -0.47
N ARG A 554 -15.05 21.41 0.36
CA ARG A 554 -14.91 20.15 1.13
C ARG A 554 -14.99 20.34 2.63
N PHE A 555 -14.79 21.56 3.12
CA PHE A 555 -14.74 21.93 4.53
C PHE A 555 -15.64 23.12 4.84
N GLY A 556 -16.12 23.19 6.09
CA GLY A 556 -17.04 24.22 6.55
C GLY A 556 -18.44 23.68 6.83
N ASP A 557 -19.18 24.40 7.66
CA ASP A 557 -20.53 24.11 8.14
C ASP A 557 -20.70 22.77 8.87
N GLU A 558 -19.64 22.28 9.50
CA GLU A 558 -19.61 21.00 10.22
C GLU A 558 -18.91 21.13 11.59
N LEU A 559 -19.03 20.08 12.41
CA LEU A 559 -18.28 19.93 13.66
C LEU A 559 -16.89 19.37 13.38
N TYR A 560 -15.87 20.06 13.90
CA TYR A 560 -14.47 19.70 13.75
C TYR A 560 -13.79 19.53 15.10
N MET A 561 -12.92 18.52 15.15
CA MET A 561 -11.88 18.40 16.16
C MET A 561 -10.63 19.12 15.66
N VAL A 562 -10.12 20.07 16.44
CA VAL A 562 -8.86 20.78 16.14
C VAL A 562 -7.83 20.45 17.22
N GLU A 563 -6.67 19.95 16.81
CA GLU A 563 -5.60 19.51 17.70
C GLU A 563 -4.22 19.87 17.15
N GLU A 564 -3.22 19.98 18.02
CA GLU A 564 -1.82 20.09 17.64
C GLU A 564 -1.41 18.87 16.79
N ARG A 565 -0.65 19.10 15.72
CA ARG A 565 -0.06 18.01 14.95
C ARG A 565 1.26 17.61 15.62
N PRO A 566 1.45 16.36 16.10
CA PRO A 566 2.76 15.93 16.59
C PRO A 566 3.73 15.82 15.40
N SER A 567 4.51 16.88 15.22
CA SER A 567 5.55 17.09 14.21
C SER A 567 6.67 17.93 14.81
N ASP A 568 7.80 18.07 14.13
CA ASP A 568 8.93 18.89 14.59
C ASP A 568 8.53 20.32 14.98
N SER A 569 7.43 20.84 14.42
CA SER A 569 6.91 22.15 14.81
C SER A 569 6.43 22.22 16.26
N HIS A 570 6.18 21.10 16.93
CA HIS A 570 5.75 20.98 18.33
C HIS A 570 6.68 20.08 19.14
N ALA A 571 7.95 19.95 18.75
CA ALA A 571 8.90 19.09 19.43
C ALA A 571 9.09 19.47 20.92
N GLU A 572 9.00 20.75 21.26
CA GLU A 572 9.09 21.26 22.62
C GLU A 572 7.78 21.21 23.43
N HIS A 573 6.70 20.67 22.85
CA HIS A 573 5.41 20.65 23.52
C HIS A 573 5.41 19.63 24.67
N GLU A 574 5.11 20.09 25.89
CA GLU A 574 5.18 19.26 27.12
C GLU A 574 4.38 17.96 27.01
N SER A 575 3.18 18.00 26.42
CA SER A 575 2.32 16.80 26.25
C SER A 575 2.88 15.75 25.29
N PHE A 576 3.95 16.08 24.55
CA PHE A 576 4.69 15.19 23.67
C PHE A 576 6.04 14.75 24.26
N GLY A 577 6.39 15.21 25.46
CA GLY A 577 7.55 14.75 26.23
C GLY A 577 8.86 15.48 25.95
N GLU A 578 8.84 16.65 25.30
CA GLU A 578 10.01 17.45 24.90
C GLU A 578 11.07 16.65 24.11
N ALA A 579 11.06 16.80 22.78
CA ALA A 579 11.87 16.01 21.86
C ALA A 579 12.89 16.84 21.08
N ASP A 580 13.99 16.21 20.65
CA ASP A 580 14.90 16.79 19.65
C ASP A 580 14.24 16.80 18.27
N ALA A 581 13.42 15.79 17.97
CA ALA A 581 12.62 15.67 16.75
C ALA A 581 11.37 14.79 16.98
N ILE A 582 10.37 14.89 16.10
CA ILE A 582 9.20 14.00 16.09
C ILE A 582 9.12 13.24 14.76
N VAL A 583 9.30 11.92 14.83
CA VAL A 583 9.39 11.04 13.66
C VAL A 583 8.19 10.08 13.53
N GLY A 584 8.04 9.49 12.34
CA GLY A 584 7.03 8.45 12.08
C GLY A 584 7.52 7.05 12.46
N THR A 585 6.59 6.11 12.59
CA THR A 585 6.90 4.70 12.94
C THR A 585 7.80 4.02 11.93
N ASP A 586 7.65 4.32 10.64
CA ASP A 586 8.48 3.73 9.58
C ASP A 586 9.94 4.18 9.69
N ASP A 587 10.18 5.44 10.09
CA ASP A 587 11.53 5.95 10.36
C ASP A 587 12.14 5.26 11.57
N VAL A 588 11.36 5.03 12.62
CA VAL A 588 11.80 4.29 13.82
C VAL A 588 12.17 2.85 13.46
N LEU A 589 11.30 2.10 12.78
CA LEU A 589 11.57 0.72 12.35
C LEU A 589 12.82 0.63 11.46
N LYS A 590 13.01 1.61 10.59
CA LYS A 590 14.22 1.71 9.75
C LYS A 590 15.47 1.98 10.59
N ASN A 591 15.39 2.91 11.53
CA ASN A 591 16.52 3.27 12.38
C ASN A 591 16.91 2.10 13.31
N LEU A 592 15.95 1.36 13.87
CA LEU A 592 16.21 0.17 14.69
C LEU A 592 17.01 -0.91 13.94
N LYS A 593 16.76 -1.09 12.64
CA LYS A 593 17.56 -2.00 11.79
C LYS A 593 18.92 -1.41 11.45
N LYS A 594 19.03 -0.10 11.28
CA LYS A 594 20.25 0.54 10.81
C LYS A 594 21.43 0.42 11.79
N ASP A 595 21.18 0.55 13.09
CA ASP A 595 22.24 0.67 14.09
C ASP A 595 21.74 0.33 15.50
N GLU A 596 22.58 -0.34 16.28
CA GLU A 596 22.30 -0.79 17.63
C GLU A 596 22.05 0.36 18.63
N LYS A 597 22.48 1.60 18.33
CA LYS A 597 22.29 2.78 19.18
C LYS A 597 20.85 3.29 19.26
N TYR A 598 20.00 2.89 18.32
CA TYR A 598 18.60 3.29 18.29
C TYR A 598 17.79 2.36 19.18
N LYS A 599 17.02 2.92 20.12
CA LYS A 599 16.27 2.15 21.12
C LYS A 599 14.84 2.66 21.25
N ILE A 600 13.92 1.75 21.55
CA ILE A 600 12.58 2.10 22.01
C ILE A 600 12.60 2.24 23.52
N ASN A 601 11.92 3.24 24.06
CA ASN A 601 11.55 3.24 25.47
C ASN A 601 10.40 2.23 25.68
N GLU A 602 10.75 0.96 25.91
CA GLU A 602 9.78 -0.14 26.02
C GLU A 602 8.81 0.08 27.20
N THR A 603 9.27 0.73 28.27
CA THR A 603 8.45 1.02 29.46
C THR A 603 7.30 1.95 29.12
N GLU A 604 7.58 3.09 28.47
CA GLU A 604 6.55 4.03 28.04
C GLU A 604 5.64 3.43 26.96
N TYR A 605 6.20 2.62 26.06
CA TYR A 605 5.43 1.89 25.05
C TYR A 605 4.42 0.94 25.68
N ILE A 606 4.85 0.08 26.60
CA ILE A 606 3.98 -0.86 27.32
C ILE A 606 2.89 -0.12 28.09
N LYS A 607 3.24 0.98 28.77
CA LYS A 607 2.28 1.82 29.48
C LYS A 607 1.19 2.36 28.55
N ALA A 608 1.56 2.87 27.38
CA ALA A 608 0.61 3.33 26.36
C ALA A 608 -0.29 2.18 25.84
N ARG A 609 0.28 0.99 25.60
CA ARG A 609 -0.49 -0.18 25.17
C ARG A 609 -1.49 -0.68 26.22
N LEU A 610 -1.08 -0.73 27.49
CA LEU A 610 -1.97 -1.07 28.60
C LEU A 610 -3.08 -0.03 28.78
N PHE A 611 -2.77 1.25 28.58
CA PHE A 611 -3.78 2.30 28.57
C PHE A 611 -4.81 2.11 27.44
N ASP A 612 -4.38 1.75 26.22
CA ASP A 612 -5.29 1.44 25.11
C ASP A 612 -6.21 0.25 25.48
N MET A 613 -5.67 -0.81 26.11
CA MET A 613 -6.49 -1.93 26.60
C MET A 613 -7.49 -1.52 27.69
N LEU A 614 -7.10 -0.58 28.57
CA LEU A 614 -7.93 -0.08 29.65
C LEU A 614 -9.15 0.68 29.13
N ILE A 615 -8.98 1.54 28.13
CA ILE A 615 -10.08 2.32 27.52
C ILE A 615 -10.81 1.56 26.40
N GLY A 616 -10.32 0.38 26.02
CA GLY A 616 -10.91 -0.47 25.00
C GLY A 616 -10.64 -0.02 23.56
N ASP A 617 -9.53 0.69 23.32
CA ASP A 617 -9.08 1.08 21.99
C ASP A 617 -8.31 -0.07 21.32
N TRP A 618 -8.97 -0.75 20.38
CA TRP A 618 -8.48 -1.96 19.70
C TRP A 618 -7.72 -1.68 18.40
N ASP A 619 -7.78 -0.45 17.86
CA ASP A 619 -7.40 -0.11 16.47
C ASP A 619 -5.97 0.39 16.34
N ARG A 620 -5.04 -0.08 17.18
CA ARG A 620 -3.70 0.52 17.26
C ARG A 620 -2.77 0.05 16.14
N HIS A 621 -2.63 0.84 15.08
CA HIS A 621 -1.73 0.59 13.94
C HIS A 621 -0.60 1.62 13.78
N SER A 622 0.37 1.38 12.89
CA SER A 622 1.63 2.14 12.79
C SER A 622 1.46 3.66 12.59
N ASP A 623 0.45 4.06 11.81
CA ASP A 623 0.15 5.47 11.55
C ASP A 623 -0.35 6.23 12.78
N GLN A 624 -0.92 5.54 13.77
CA GLN A 624 -1.44 6.15 14.98
C GLN A 624 -0.37 6.42 16.04
N TRP A 625 0.90 6.29 15.66
CA TRP A 625 2.03 6.71 16.47
C TRP A 625 2.83 7.82 15.80
N ARG A 626 3.29 8.72 16.65
CA ARG A 626 4.47 9.53 16.43
C ARG A 626 5.48 9.19 17.52
N TRP A 627 6.72 9.58 17.33
CA TRP A 627 7.79 9.24 18.25
C TRP A 627 8.62 10.46 18.55
N ALA A 628 8.72 10.81 19.82
CA ALA A 628 9.70 11.77 20.31
C ALA A 628 11.08 11.11 20.23
N GLU A 629 11.98 11.70 19.45
CA GLU A 629 13.38 11.32 19.37
C GLU A 629 14.17 12.12 20.41
N ASN A 630 14.89 11.43 21.30
CA ASN A 630 15.76 12.06 22.29
C ASN A 630 17.15 11.45 22.26
N LYS A 631 18.18 12.31 22.29
CA LYS A 631 19.55 11.87 22.41
C LYS A 631 19.96 11.64 23.88
N GLU A 632 20.31 10.40 24.21
CA GLU A 632 20.74 9.98 25.55
C GLU A 632 22.15 9.40 25.49
N GLY A 633 23.15 10.26 25.70
CA GLY A 633 24.56 9.89 25.54
C GLY A 633 24.88 9.53 24.08
N HIS A 634 25.22 8.25 23.84
CA HIS A 634 25.46 7.71 22.50
C HIS A 634 24.21 7.13 21.84
N ASN A 635 23.14 6.91 22.62
CA ASN A 635 21.90 6.31 22.16
C ASN A 635 20.92 7.37 21.68
N ILE A 636 20.03 6.94 20.78
CA ILE A 636 18.86 7.70 20.38
C ILE A 636 17.64 6.89 20.85
N VAL A 637 16.88 7.46 21.78
CA VAL A 637 15.73 6.81 22.42
C VAL A 637 14.45 7.38 21.84
N TYR A 638 13.58 6.50 21.36
CA TYR A 638 12.26 6.85 20.86
C TYR A 638 11.19 6.64 21.93
N ARG A 639 10.45 7.70 22.23
CA ARG A 639 9.30 7.69 23.15
C ARG A 639 7.99 7.79 22.38
N PRO A 640 6.98 6.97 22.70
CA PRO A 640 5.75 6.92 21.94
C PRO A 640 4.85 8.14 22.18
N ILE A 641 4.32 8.70 21.10
CA ILE A 641 3.26 9.71 21.10
C ILE A 641 2.04 9.10 20.38
N PRO A 642 1.17 8.39 21.11
CA PRO A 642 -0.07 7.86 20.56
C PRO A 642 -1.02 8.98 20.14
N ARG A 643 -1.70 8.79 19.02
CA ARG A 643 -2.74 9.69 18.49
C ARG A 643 -3.93 8.87 18.00
N ASP A 644 -5.06 9.53 17.76
CA ASP A 644 -6.26 8.90 17.16
C ASP A 644 -6.81 7.74 18.02
N ARG A 645 -7.47 8.08 19.14
CA ARG A 645 -8.12 7.11 20.05
C ARG A 645 -9.64 7.08 19.88
N ASP A 646 -10.10 7.13 18.63
CA ASP A 646 -11.52 7.29 18.32
C ASP A 646 -12.35 6.00 18.45
N GLN A 647 -11.70 4.85 18.67
CA GLN A 647 -12.34 3.57 18.98
C GLN A 647 -12.42 3.26 20.49
N ALA A 648 -12.00 4.18 21.36
CA ALA A 648 -12.17 4.01 22.79
C ALA A 648 -13.67 3.92 23.17
N PHE A 649 -14.00 3.03 24.09
CA PHE A 649 -15.36 2.78 24.57
C PHE A 649 -16.38 2.34 23.48
N SER A 650 -15.95 1.68 22.40
CA SER A 650 -16.84 1.16 21.34
C SER A 650 -17.96 0.24 21.86
N LYS A 651 -19.09 0.23 21.15
CA LYS A 651 -20.31 -0.52 21.48
C LYS A 651 -20.82 -1.26 20.25
N TYR A 652 -20.46 -2.55 20.15
CA TYR A 652 -20.99 -3.47 19.15
C TYR A 652 -22.10 -4.33 19.75
N ASP A 653 -23.35 -3.88 19.59
CA ASP A 653 -24.58 -4.53 20.08
C ASP A 653 -25.49 -4.97 18.92
N GLY A 654 -26.59 -5.66 19.23
CA GLY A 654 -27.53 -6.19 18.23
C GLY A 654 -27.40 -7.70 18.02
N ALA A 655 -28.51 -8.35 17.69
CA ALA A 655 -28.62 -9.81 17.59
C ALA A 655 -27.78 -10.41 16.46
N LEU A 656 -27.59 -9.68 15.36
CA LEU A 656 -26.77 -10.10 14.21
C LEU A 656 -25.37 -9.50 14.20
N LEU A 657 -25.22 -8.24 14.62
CA LEU A 657 -23.91 -7.60 14.62
C LEU A 657 -22.97 -8.22 15.66
N SER A 658 -23.44 -8.47 16.88
CA SER A 658 -22.61 -9.03 17.97
C SER A 658 -21.92 -10.35 17.62
N PRO A 659 -22.59 -11.36 16.99
CA PRO A 659 -21.91 -12.56 16.51
C PRO A 659 -21.04 -12.30 15.27
N LEU A 660 -21.41 -11.37 14.39
CA LEU A 660 -20.60 -11.00 13.23
C LEU A 660 -19.21 -10.46 13.65
N MET A 661 -19.14 -9.68 14.73
CA MET A 661 -17.88 -9.21 15.34
C MET A 661 -17.04 -10.34 15.97
N ARG A 662 -17.40 -11.62 15.79
CA ARG A 662 -16.61 -12.78 16.21
C ARG A 662 -15.88 -13.46 15.05
N VAL A 663 -16.20 -13.10 13.80
CA VAL A 663 -15.48 -13.56 12.60
C VAL A 663 -14.02 -13.08 12.69
N PRO A 664 -13.00 -13.91 12.38
CA PRO A 664 -11.59 -13.57 12.61
C PRO A 664 -11.17 -12.18 12.12
N ALA A 665 -11.62 -11.76 10.94
CA ALA A 665 -11.30 -10.45 10.38
C ALA A 665 -11.80 -9.27 11.24
N LEU A 666 -12.89 -9.43 11.98
CA LEU A 666 -13.52 -8.39 12.81
C LEU A 666 -13.36 -8.67 14.32
N ARG A 667 -12.74 -9.79 14.70
CA ARG A 667 -12.76 -10.31 16.08
C ARG A 667 -12.05 -9.41 17.10
N HIS A 668 -11.20 -8.54 16.61
CA HIS A 668 -10.43 -7.55 17.35
C HIS A 668 -11.26 -6.36 17.79
N MET A 669 -12.28 -6.00 17.00
CA MET A 669 -13.28 -4.99 17.31
C MET A 669 -14.22 -5.48 18.43
N GLN A 670 -13.79 -5.35 19.67
CA GLN A 670 -14.54 -5.80 20.85
C GLN A 670 -15.27 -4.63 21.49
N GLY A 671 -16.51 -4.87 21.92
CA GLY A 671 -17.28 -3.88 22.67
C GLY A 671 -16.69 -3.65 24.07
N PHE A 672 -16.80 -2.42 24.55
CA PHE A 672 -16.34 -2.03 25.88
C PHE A 672 -17.30 -2.53 26.97
N GLY A 673 -16.85 -3.53 27.73
CA GLY A 673 -17.54 -4.07 28.92
C GLY A 673 -16.68 -4.00 30.17
N GLU A 674 -17.11 -4.57 31.29
CA GLU A 674 -16.28 -4.64 32.51
C GLU A 674 -15.02 -5.53 32.31
N ASN A 675 -15.06 -6.44 31.34
CA ASN A 675 -13.98 -7.40 31.04
C ASN A 675 -13.59 -7.39 29.56
N ILE A 676 -12.30 -7.59 29.25
CA ILE A 676 -11.85 -7.90 27.88
C ILE A 676 -12.16 -9.36 27.58
N ARG A 677 -13.00 -9.63 26.58
CA ARG A 677 -13.42 -11.00 26.24
C ARG A 677 -12.24 -11.88 25.85
N SER A 678 -11.30 -11.34 25.08
CA SER A 678 -10.06 -12.02 24.74
C SER A 678 -8.96 -11.01 24.45
N VAL A 679 -7.96 -10.96 25.34
CA VAL A 679 -6.80 -10.06 25.22
C VAL A 679 -5.99 -10.37 23.96
N LYS A 680 -5.88 -11.65 23.57
CA LYS A 680 -5.27 -12.07 22.31
C LYS A 680 -5.94 -11.40 21.11
N TRP A 681 -7.27 -11.55 20.98
CA TRP A 681 -7.96 -11.04 19.80
C TRP A 681 -8.10 -9.52 19.82
N PHE A 682 -8.26 -8.92 20.99
CA PHE A 682 -8.34 -7.46 21.15
C PHE A 682 -7.09 -6.80 20.57
N ASN A 683 -5.92 -7.37 20.86
CA ASN A 683 -4.64 -6.86 20.39
C ASN A 683 -4.18 -7.46 19.05
N MET A 684 -5.09 -7.91 18.18
CA MET A 684 -4.71 -8.49 16.89
C MET A 684 -4.03 -7.50 15.95
N GLU A 685 -4.56 -6.28 15.87
CA GLU A 685 -4.00 -5.19 15.04
C GLU A 685 -2.61 -4.74 15.52
N PRO A 686 -2.40 -4.42 16.81
CA PRO A 686 -1.08 -4.00 17.32
C PRO A 686 -0.07 -5.14 17.45
N TYR A 687 -0.49 -6.42 17.38
CA TYR A 687 0.36 -7.58 17.64
C TYR A 687 1.72 -7.58 16.93
N PRO A 688 1.83 -7.31 15.62
CA PRO A 688 3.13 -7.35 14.95
C PRO A 688 4.08 -6.24 15.41
N MET A 689 3.53 -5.08 15.77
CA MET A 689 4.30 -3.94 16.27
C MET A 689 4.69 -4.13 17.74
N ASP A 690 3.80 -4.68 18.56
CA ASP A 690 4.08 -5.03 19.95
C ASP A 690 5.21 -6.07 20.05
N LEU A 691 5.31 -7.02 19.10
CA LEU A 691 6.46 -7.92 18.98
C LEU A 691 7.76 -7.21 18.63
N ALA A 692 7.72 -6.14 17.82
CA ALA A 692 8.90 -5.41 17.37
C ALA A 692 9.41 -4.42 18.44
N PHE A 693 8.51 -3.76 19.16
CA PHE A 693 8.85 -2.67 20.09
C PHE A 693 8.92 -3.05 21.56
N ALA A 694 8.36 -4.19 21.97
CA ALA A 694 8.49 -4.72 23.34
C ALA A 694 9.29 -6.04 23.37
N ALA A 695 10.27 -6.17 22.48
CA ALA A 695 11.01 -7.42 22.29
C ALA A 695 11.82 -7.84 23.53
N ASN A 696 12.39 -6.88 24.27
CA ASN A 696 13.23 -7.18 25.44
C ASN A 696 12.42 -7.27 26.74
N ALA A 697 11.27 -6.61 26.81
CA ALA A 697 10.40 -6.55 27.98
C ALA A 697 10.07 -7.92 28.59
N THR A 698 10.01 -7.98 29.91
CA THR A 698 9.67 -9.16 30.72
C THR A 698 8.24 -9.07 31.22
N GLU A 699 7.67 -10.18 31.70
CA GLU A 699 6.33 -10.16 32.30
C GLU A 699 6.23 -9.17 33.46
N ASN A 700 7.31 -9.02 34.23
CA ASN A 700 7.38 -8.07 35.33
C ASN A 700 7.30 -6.62 34.86
N ASP A 701 7.88 -6.28 33.71
CA ASP A 701 7.79 -4.92 33.16
C ASP A 701 6.33 -4.58 32.78
N TRP A 702 5.63 -5.54 32.17
CA TRP A 702 4.20 -5.43 31.86
C TRP A 702 3.34 -5.29 33.12
N ILE A 703 3.57 -6.12 34.14
CA ILE A 703 2.85 -6.05 35.42
C ILE A 703 3.16 -4.75 36.16
N ALA A 704 4.41 -4.29 36.14
CA ALA A 704 4.81 -3.04 36.79
C ALA A 704 4.10 -1.83 36.18
N GLN A 705 3.99 -1.76 34.85
CA GLN A 705 3.24 -0.68 34.20
C GLN A 705 1.72 -0.80 34.44
N ALA A 706 1.17 -2.01 34.51
CA ALA A 706 -0.23 -2.21 34.87
C ALA A 706 -0.54 -1.71 36.29
N ARG A 707 0.32 -2.03 37.27
CA ARG A 707 0.24 -1.51 38.64
C ARG A 707 0.35 -0.01 38.70
N TYR A 708 1.33 0.55 37.98
CA TYR A 708 1.51 1.99 37.92
C TYR A 708 0.24 2.70 37.46
N ILE A 709 -0.41 2.21 36.39
CA ILE A 709 -1.69 2.76 35.91
C ILE A 709 -2.78 2.59 36.96
N HIS A 710 -2.92 1.40 37.55
CA HIS A 710 -3.92 1.11 38.58
C HIS A 710 -3.84 2.08 39.76
N ASP A 711 -2.62 2.34 40.25
CA ASP A 711 -2.38 3.12 41.47
C ASP A 711 -2.45 4.64 41.23
N ASN A 712 -2.08 5.11 40.04
CA ASN A 712 -2.04 6.54 39.73
C ASN A 712 -3.30 7.06 39.03
N LEU A 713 -4.10 6.19 38.40
CA LEU A 713 -5.39 6.57 37.81
C LEU A 713 -6.52 6.35 38.81
N THR A 714 -6.63 7.23 39.80
CA THR A 714 -7.65 7.16 40.85
C THR A 714 -9.08 7.28 40.32
N ASP A 715 -10.05 6.80 41.08
CA ASP A 715 -11.46 6.87 40.69
C ASP A 715 -11.94 8.32 40.53
N THR A 716 -11.42 9.24 41.34
CA THR A 716 -11.68 10.68 41.21
C THR A 716 -11.12 11.25 39.91
N LEU A 717 -9.93 10.82 39.49
CA LEU A 717 -9.38 11.23 38.19
C LEU A 717 -10.23 10.67 37.04
N ILE A 718 -10.71 9.43 37.15
CA ILE A 718 -11.64 8.83 36.18
C ILE A 718 -12.93 9.65 36.10
N ASP A 719 -13.53 10.00 37.23
CA ASP A 719 -14.78 10.75 37.26
C ASP A 719 -14.62 12.16 36.65
N ASN A 720 -13.50 12.82 36.96
CA ASN A 720 -13.18 14.16 36.48
C ASN A 720 -12.77 14.19 35.00
N ALA A 721 -12.28 13.08 34.44
CA ALA A 721 -11.79 13.07 33.06
C ALA A 721 -12.88 13.43 32.04
N PHE A 722 -14.15 13.16 32.34
CA PHE A 722 -15.30 13.38 31.45
C PHE A 722 -15.81 14.82 31.42
N PHE A 723 -15.24 15.76 32.20
CA PHE A 723 -15.72 17.15 32.27
C PHE A 723 -15.64 17.92 30.94
N ASN A 724 -14.74 17.55 30.02
CA ASN A 724 -14.57 18.23 28.73
C ASN A 724 -15.58 17.78 27.66
N LEU A 725 -16.48 16.84 27.98
CA LEU A 725 -17.55 16.45 27.08
C LEU A 725 -18.65 17.54 27.05
N PRO A 726 -19.36 17.72 25.92
CA PRO A 726 -20.57 18.55 25.89
C PRO A 726 -21.54 18.13 27.00
N GLU A 727 -22.14 19.11 27.68
CA GLU A 727 -23.05 18.84 28.81
C GLU A 727 -24.21 17.94 28.39
N GLU A 728 -24.71 18.10 27.16
CA GLU A 728 -25.83 17.33 26.62
C GLU A 728 -25.53 15.83 26.48
N VAL A 729 -24.25 15.43 26.35
CA VAL A 729 -23.87 14.01 26.23
C VAL A 729 -23.55 13.36 27.57
N ASN A 730 -23.50 14.13 28.66
CA ASN A 730 -23.16 13.64 29.99
C ASN A 730 -24.40 13.01 30.67
N ASP A 731 -24.78 11.81 30.23
CA ASP A 731 -25.92 11.06 30.74
C ASP A 731 -25.54 9.70 31.36
N ALA A 732 -26.54 8.88 31.70
CA ALA A 732 -26.35 7.55 32.30
C ALA A 732 -25.40 6.62 31.52
N THR A 733 -25.19 6.86 30.23
CA THR A 733 -24.22 6.13 29.40
C THR A 733 -22.78 6.43 29.81
N ILE A 734 -22.48 7.69 30.13
CA ILE A 734 -21.16 8.10 30.63
C ILE A 734 -20.91 7.50 32.01
N GLU A 735 -21.94 7.47 32.88
CA GLU A 735 -21.85 6.82 34.18
C GLU A 735 -21.60 5.30 34.07
N ASP A 736 -22.23 4.62 33.12
CA ASP A 736 -21.95 3.21 32.81
C ASP A 736 -20.52 2.99 32.29
N ILE A 737 -20.01 3.89 31.43
CA ILE A 737 -18.62 3.85 30.95
C ILE A 737 -17.64 4.02 32.13
N LYS A 738 -17.85 5.01 33.00
CA LYS A 738 -17.01 5.23 34.20
C LYS A 738 -16.99 4.00 35.09
N LYS A 739 -18.17 3.41 35.37
CA LYS A 739 -18.28 2.18 36.17
C LYS A 739 -17.46 1.05 35.54
N LYS A 740 -17.65 0.78 34.24
CA LYS A 740 -16.92 -0.27 33.53
C LYS A 740 -15.42 -0.04 33.50
N LEU A 741 -14.98 1.22 33.32
CA LEU A 741 -13.58 1.61 33.34
C LEU A 741 -12.93 1.34 34.69
N LYS A 742 -13.60 1.70 35.79
CA LYS A 742 -13.13 1.43 37.17
C LYS A 742 -12.97 -0.07 37.42
N VAL A 743 -13.94 -0.89 37.00
CA VAL A 743 -13.84 -2.37 37.11
C VAL A 743 -12.74 -2.92 36.21
N ARG A 744 -12.62 -2.43 34.98
CA ARG A 744 -11.56 -2.91 34.07
C ARG A 744 -10.16 -2.62 34.60
N LYS A 745 -9.96 -1.47 35.26
CA LYS A 745 -8.70 -1.08 35.90
C LYS A 745 -8.21 -2.13 36.90
N THR A 746 -9.11 -2.78 37.65
CA THR A 746 -8.73 -3.81 38.64
C THR A 746 -8.24 -5.12 38.00
N HIS A 747 -8.47 -5.33 36.70
CA HIS A 747 -8.02 -6.52 35.97
C HIS A 747 -6.75 -6.27 35.13
N LEU A 748 -6.16 -5.08 35.17
CA LEU A 748 -5.12 -4.68 34.23
C LEU A 748 -3.84 -5.53 34.36
N GLU A 749 -3.44 -5.93 35.58
CA GLU A 749 -2.30 -6.83 35.80
C GLU A 749 -2.52 -8.22 35.16
N GLN A 750 -3.76 -8.74 35.25
CA GLN A 750 -4.12 -10.01 34.61
C GLN A 750 -4.00 -9.88 33.09
N TYR A 751 -4.54 -8.81 32.50
CA TYR A 751 -4.44 -8.60 31.06
C TYR A 751 -3.00 -8.42 30.58
N ALA A 752 -2.16 -7.76 31.38
CA ALA A 752 -0.74 -7.61 31.10
C ALA A 752 -0.02 -8.97 31.04
N SER A 753 -0.23 -9.84 32.04
CA SER A 753 0.28 -11.22 32.07
C SER A 753 -0.25 -12.07 30.91
N GLU A 754 -1.56 -12.03 30.65
CA GLU A 754 -2.18 -12.78 29.54
C GLU A 754 -1.62 -12.36 28.19
N TYR A 755 -1.45 -11.04 27.96
CA TYR A 755 -0.93 -10.54 26.70
C TYR A 755 0.55 -10.84 26.51
N TYR A 756 1.36 -10.69 27.55
CA TYR A 756 2.76 -11.09 27.53
C TYR A 756 2.92 -12.54 27.07
N LYS A 757 2.11 -13.46 27.61
CA LYS A 757 2.08 -14.87 27.19
C LYS A 757 1.63 -15.08 25.75
N VAL A 758 0.87 -14.15 25.16
CA VAL A 758 0.53 -14.17 23.74
C VAL A 758 1.75 -13.77 22.90
N LEU A 759 2.43 -12.68 23.25
CA LEU A 759 3.64 -12.20 22.57
C LEU A 759 4.77 -13.24 22.64
N HIS A 760 4.93 -13.91 23.77
CA HIS A 760 6.01 -14.86 24.01
C HIS A 760 5.84 -16.25 23.36
N LYS A 761 4.70 -16.52 22.68
CA LYS A 761 4.50 -17.78 21.95
C LYS A 761 5.38 -17.91 20.71
N THR A 762 5.48 -16.82 19.94
CA THR A 762 6.32 -16.71 18.75
C THR A 762 7.15 -15.44 18.89
N VAL A 763 8.43 -15.58 19.22
CA VAL A 763 9.33 -14.46 19.47
C VAL A 763 10.13 -14.14 18.22
N LEU A 764 10.26 -12.86 17.91
CA LEU A 764 11.12 -12.35 16.85
C LEU A 764 12.34 -11.69 17.50
N ILE A 765 13.52 -12.09 17.06
CA ILE A 765 14.81 -11.49 17.43
C ILE A 765 15.40 -10.98 16.14
N VAL A 766 15.69 -9.69 16.09
CA VAL A 766 16.10 -9.00 14.87
C VAL A 766 17.45 -8.32 15.14
N GLY A 767 18.43 -8.59 14.27
CA GLY A 767 19.72 -7.90 14.23
C GLY A 767 19.62 -6.52 13.61
N THR A 768 20.73 -6.08 13.05
CA THR A 768 20.92 -4.81 12.36
C THR A 768 21.38 -5.05 10.92
N ASP A 769 21.40 -4.01 10.09
CA ASP A 769 21.91 -4.08 8.71
C ASP A 769 23.44 -4.15 8.64
N LYS A 770 24.09 -4.63 9.69
CA LYS A 770 25.54 -4.69 9.83
C LYS A 770 25.90 -6.03 10.51
N LYS A 771 27.17 -6.46 10.52
CA LYS A 771 27.64 -7.74 11.15
C LYS A 771 27.19 -8.02 12.60
N ASP A 772 26.26 -8.94 12.80
CA ASP A 772 25.80 -9.39 14.12
C ASP A 772 26.14 -10.86 14.39
N LYS A 773 26.23 -11.20 15.69
CA LYS A 773 26.48 -12.54 16.18
C LYS A 773 25.39 -12.96 17.15
N PHE A 774 24.73 -14.07 16.85
CA PHE A 774 23.71 -14.67 17.70
C PHE A 774 24.24 -15.94 18.36
N ILE A 775 24.26 -15.96 19.69
CA ILE A 775 24.58 -17.15 20.48
C ILE A 775 23.28 -17.71 21.06
N ILE A 776 22.92 -18.92 20.66
CA ILE A 776 21.71 -19.64 21.03
C ILE A 776 22.10 -20.83 21.92
N ASP A 777 22.00 -20.65 23.24
CA ASP A 777 22.34 -21.66 24.24
C ASP A 777 21.10 -22.46 24.66
N ARG A 778 21.14 -23.77 24.42
CA ARG A 778 20.08 -24.72 24.79
C ARG A 778 20.39 -25.34 26.15
N THR A 779 19.74 -24.81 27.17
CA THR A 779 19.96 -25.20 28.55
C THR A 779 19.31 -26.55 28.91
N GLN A 780 19.84 -27.22 29.93
CA GLN A 780 19.38 -28.54 30.41
C GLN A 780 17.91 -28.54 30.87
N ASN A 781 17.41 -27.42 31.39
CA ASN A 781 16.04 -27.32 31.87
C ASN A 781 15.00 -27.16 30.73
N GLY A 782 15.45 -27.16 29.46
CA GLY A 782 14.59 -27.01 28.28
C GLY A 782 14.42 -25.58 27.79
N SER A 783 14.99 -24.59 28.47
CA SER A 783 14.98 -23.19 28.02
C SER A 783 16.05 -22.91 26.98
N VAL A 784 15.86 -21.83 26.21
CA VAL A 784 16.82 -21.34 25.21
C VAL A 784 17.22 -19.91 25.58
N THR A 785 18.50 -19.66 25.78
CA THR A 785 19.04 -18.30 25.93
C THR A 785 19.56 -17.82 24.59
N VAL A 786 19.10 -16.67 24.13
CA VAL A 786 19.59 -16.02 22.91
C VAL A 786 20.31 -14.74 23.29
N SER A 787 21.56 -14.61 22.88
CA SER A 787 22.36 -13.39 23.02
C SER A 787 22.65 -12.81 21.65
N ASN A 788 22.37 -11.52 21.46
CA ASN A 788 22.71 -10.76 20.27
C ASN A 788 23.93 -9.88 20.57
N ILE A 789 24.97 -10.01 19.76
CA ILE A 789 26.26 -9.35 19.93
C ILE A 789 26.61 -8.63 18.63
N ARG A 790 26.88 -7.33 18.73
CA ARG A 790 27.34 -6.48 17.65
C ARG A 790 28.83 -6.74 17.40
N LEU A 791 29.21 -7.10 16.17
CA LEU A 791 30.61 -7.24 15.79
C LEU A 791 31.15 -5.91 15.24
N LYS A 792 32.13 -5.33 15.93
CA LYS A 792 32.83 -4.09 15.52
C LYS A 792 34.32 -4.35 15.35
N ASN A 793 34.99 -3.46 14.62
CA ASN A 793 36.46 -3.46 14.54
C ASN A 793 37.13 -3.27 15.92
N SER A 794 36.43 -2.62 16.86
CA SER A 794 36.89 -2.40 18.23
C SER A 794 36.64 -3.58 19.18
N GLY A 795 35.95 -4.62 18.72
CA GLY A 795 35.57 -5.79 19.53
C GLY A 795 34.08 -6.11 19.47
N GLU A 796 33.67 -7.01 20.35
CA GLU A 796 32.27 -7.44 20.51
C GLU A 796 31.52 -6.54 21.50
N GLU A 797 30.28 -6.18 21.19
CA GLU A 797 29.41 -5.42 22.08
C GLU A 797 28.07 -6.15 22.26
N MET A 798 27.72 -6.48 23.50
CA MET A 798 26.45 -7.15 23.81
C MET A 798 25.28 -6.18 23.59
N VAL A 799 24.36 -6.55 22.70
CA VAL A 799 23.13 -5.77 22.42
C VAL A 799 22.00 -6.21 23.33
N SER A 800 21.77 -7.52 23.44
CA SER A 800 20.74 -8.10 24.30
C SER A 800 21.03 -9.55 24.65
N SER A 801 20.48 -10.03 25.76
CA SER A 801 20.50 -11.45 26.14
C SER A 801 19.24 -11.81 26.90
N LYS A 802 18.51 -12.84 26.46
CA LYS A 802 17.22 -13.22 27.04
C LYS A 802 17.00 -14.73 26.99
N THR A 803 16.40 -15.27 28.06
CA THR A 803 16.08 -16.69 28.20
C THR A 803 14.60 -16.95 27.98
N TYR A 804 14.29 -17.98 27.18
CA TYR A 804 12.95 -18.37 26.78
C TYR A 804 12.64 -19.80 27.23
N PRO A 805 11.68 -20.00 28.15
CA PRO A 805 11.28 -21.34 28.58
C PRO A 805 10.37 -22.02 27.55
N ASP A 806 10.51 -23.34 27.36
CA ASP A 806 9.71 -24.10 26.36
C ASP A 806 8.26 -24.39 26.78
N SER A 807 7.93 -24.08 28.04
CA SER A 807 6.56 -24.04 28.57
C SER A 807 5.74 -22.94 27.89
N GLU A 808 6.36 -21.77 27.66
CA GLU A 808 5.70 -20.55 27.18
C GLU A 808 5.98 -20.32 25.69
N THR A 809 7.23 -20.48 25.26
CA THR A 809 7.65 -20.22 23.89
C THR A 809 7.54 -21.46 23.02
N LYS A 810 6.95 -21.31 21.83
CA LYS A 810 6.83 -22.38 20.83
C LYS A 810 7.83 -22.22 19.71
N GLU A 811 8.12 -20.98 19.33
CA GLU A 811 8.96 -20.68 18.18
C GLU A 811 9.75 -19.39 18.38
N ILE A 812 11.01 -19.37 17.94
CA ILE A 812 11.87 -18.18 17.91
C ILE A 812 12.36 -18.00 16.46
N TRP A 813 12.17 -16.81 15.90
CA TRP A 813 12.69 -16.40 14.60
C TRP A 813 13.83 -15.42 14.83
N ILE A 814 15.03 -15.77 14.38
CA ILE A 814 16.23 -14.95 14.55
C ILE A 814 16.65 -14.47 13.16
N TYR A 815 16.57 -13.15 12.94
CA TYR A 815 16.92 -12.50 11.69
C TYR A 815 18.26 -11.78 11.82
N GLY A 816 19.23 -12.11 10.97
CA GLY A 816 20.50 -11.41 10.81
C GLY A 816 20.35 -10.10 10.04
N LEU A 817 19.54 -10.11 8.98
CA LEU A 817 19.27 -9.00 8.04
C LEU A 817 20.31 -8.85 6.93
N ASN A 818 21.35 -8.04 7.13
CA ASN A 818 22.35 -7.70 6.11
C ASN A 818 23.76 -7.80 6.70
N ASP A 819 24.77 -7.82 5.81
CA ASP A 819 26.18 -8.02 6.14
C ASP A 819 26.48 -9.47 6.61
N ASP A 820 27.73 -9.77 6.91
CA ASP A 820 28.15 -11.15 7.24
C ASP A 820 27.81 -11.51 8.70
N ASP A 821 26.70 -12.22 8.93
CA ASP A 821 26.21 -12.57 10.26
C ASP A 821 26.69 -13.96 10.74
N GLN A 822 26.72 -14.15 12.07
CA GLN A 822 27.14 -15.40 12.70
C GLN A 822 26.06 -15.97 13.61
N PHE A 823 25.70 -17.24 13.40
CA PHE A 823 24.74 -17.98 14.23
C PHE A 823 25.41 -19.18 14.89
N GLU A 824 25.46 -19.17 16.23
CA GLU A 824 26.03 -20.25 17.03
C GLU A 824 24.95 -20.90 17.92
N VAL A 825 24.52 -22.12 17.58
CA VAL A 825 23.62 -22.92 18.43
C VAL A 825 24.41 -23.96 19.20
N LYS A 826 24.43 -23.83 20.52
CA LYS A 826 25.20 -24.69 21.43
C LYS A 826 24.33 -25.25 22.56
N GLY A 827 24.92 -26.17 23.32
CA GLY A 827 24.25 -26.82 24.46
C GLY A 827 23.46 -28.07 24.09
N ASP A 828 23.43 -29.04 25.00
CA ASP A 828 22.85 -30.37 24.84
C ASP A 828 21.39 -30.47 25.36
N GLY A 829 20.81 -29.34 25.78
CA GLY A 829 19.43 -29.22 26.23
C GLY A 829 18.38 -29.70 25.23
N LYS A 830 17.32 -30.36 25.73
CA LYS A 830 16.25 -30.98 24.93
C LYS A 830 15.02 -30.08 24.74
N SER A 831 15.23 -28.78 24.54
CA SER A 831 14.14 -27.80 24.39
C SER A 831 13.12 -28.19 23.30
N LYS A 832 11.83 -27.95 23.58
CA LYS A 832 10.74 -28.11 22.61
C LYS A 832 10.56 -26.88 21.71
N ILE A 833 11.28 -25.79 21.94
CA ILE A 833 11.21 -24.58 21.11
C ILE A 833 11.73 -24.89 19.69
N LYS A 834 11.01 -24.42 18.67
CA LYS A 834 11.50 -24.43 17.29
C LYS A 834 12.28 -23.14 17.04
N ILE A 835 13.52 -23.27 16.57
CA ILE A 835 14.41 -22.14 16.28
C ILE A 835 14.54 -22.02 14.76
N ARG A 836 14.32 -20.81 14.24
CA ARG A 836 14.61 -20.46 12.86
C ARG A 836 15.74 -19.45 12.83
N LEU A 837 16.77 -19.78 12.09
CA LEU A 837 17.89 -18.90 11.80
C LEU A 837 17.69 -18.39 10.38
N LEU A 838 17.62 -17.08 10.23
CA LEU A 838 17.51 -16.41 8.95
C LEU A 838 18.67 -15.43 8.88
N GLY A 839 19.58 -15.65 7.93
CA GLY A 839 20.71 -14.76 7.72
C GLY A 839 20.27 -13.51 6.98
N GLY A 840 20.62 -13.46 5.70
CA GLY A 840 20.34 -12.32 4.85
C GLY A 840 20.77 -12.55 3.42
N GLN A 841 21.15 -11.47 2.74
CA GLN A 841 21.62 -11.51 1.34
C GLN A 841 23.14 -11.70 1.20
N HIS A 842 23.86 -11.77 2.32
CA HIS A 842 25.32 -11.72 2.41
C HIS A 842 25.90 -13.07 2.87
N HIS A 843 27.18 -13.12 3.22
CA HIS A 843 27.84 -14.38 3.58
C HIS A 843 27.68 -14.66 5.08
N ASP A 844 26.75 -15.56 5.40
CA ASP A 844 26.43 -15.92 6.77
C ASP A 844 27.13 -17.21 7.21
N THR A 845 27.46 -17.28 8.50
CA THR A 845 28.08 -18.47 9.11
C THR A 845 27.15 -19.11 10.13
N TYR A 846 26.90 -20.41 9.95
CA TYR A 846 26.05 -21.20 10.82
C TYR A 846 26.84 -22.33 11.50
N THR A 847 26.95 -22.28 12.82
CA THR A 847 27.53 -23.34 13.65
C THR A 847 26.44 -23.89 14.57
N VAL A 848 26.01 -25.13 14.34
CA VAL A 848 24.89 -25.76 15.07
C VAL A 848 25.34 -27.10 15.65
N GLU A 849 25.63 -27.14 16.95
CA GLU A 849 26.03 -28.36 17.66
C GLU A 849 24.83 -29.27 17.98
N ASN A 850 23.64 -28.68 18.17
CA ASN A 850 22.40 -29.38 18.50
C ASN A 850 21.24 -28.95 17.59
N GLY A 851 21.09 -29.66 16.47
CA GLY A 851 20.18 -29.30 15.38
C GLY A 851 18.71 -29.65 15.59
N LYS A 852 18.33 -30.31 16.68
CA LYS A 852 16.95 -30.78 16.88
C LYS A 852 15.98 -29.59 16.96
N LYS A 853 15.03 -29.50 16.02
CA LYS A 853 14.09 -28.35 15.88
C LYS A 853 14.76 -27.01 15.51
N VAL A 854 15.99 -27.05 14.99
CA VAL A 854 16.65 -25.90 14.37
C VAL A 854 16.45 -25.98 12.87
N ILE A 855 16.03 -24.88 12.26
CA ILE A 855 15.86 -24.75 10.82
C ILE A 855 16.63 -23.52 10.35
N VAL A 856 17.53 -23.71 9.39
CA VAL A 856 18.25 -22.62 8.72
C VAL A 856 17.51 -22.24 7.44
N TYR A 857 17.18 -20.97 7.30
CA TYR A 857 16.60 -20.33 6.12
C TYR A 857 17.61 -19.38 5.51
N ASP A 858 17.84 -19.51 4.20
CA ASP A 858 18.76 -18.65 3.49
C ASP A 858 18.55 -18.70 1.97
N PHE A 859 19.14 -17.75 1.25
CA PHE A 859 19.15 -17.75 -0.21
C PHE A 859 19.97 -18.90 -0.77
N LYS A 860 19.37 -19.66 -1.71
CA LYS A 860 20.05 -20.79 -2.34
C LYS A 860 21.18 -20.33 -3.26
N SER A 861 21.04 -19.16 -3.85
CA SER A 861 21.99 -18.53 -4.76
C SER A 861 23.18 -17.86 -4.07
N LYS A 862 23.20 -17.79 -2.73
CA LYS A 862 24.28 -17.16 -1.94
C LYS A 862 25.20 -18.21 -1.34
N GLU A 863 26.48 -17.87 -1.25
CA GLU A 863 27.48 -18.73 -0.60
C GLU A 863 27.49 -18.43 0.89
N ASN A 864 27.29 -19.46 1.72
CA ASN A 864 27.30 -19.38 3.19
C ASN A 864 28.09 -20.54 3.79
N THR A 865 28.58 -20.36 5.01
CA THR A 865 29.38 -21.35 5.72
C THR A 865 28.52 -22.17 6.70
N TYR A 866 28.55 -23.49 6.59
CA TYR A 866 27.68 -24.38 7.38
C TYR A 866 28.47 -25.46 8.12
N THR A 867 28.43 -25.42 9.44
CA THR A 867 28.89 -26.50 10.34
C THR A 867 27.70 -26.96 11.18
N LEU A 868 26.96 -27.95 10.67
CA LEU A 868 25.64 -28.31 11.21
C LEU A 868 25.58 -29.75 11.73
N ASP A 869 24.99 -29.93 12.91
CA ASP A 869 24.53 -31.23 13.38
C ASP A 869 23.53 -31.85 12.38
N ARG A 870 23.57 -33.18 12.25
CA ARG A 870 22.78 -33.94 11.28
C ARG A 870 21.26 -33.76 11.45
N LYS A 871 20.77 -33.34 12.61
CA LYS A 871 19.33 -33.13 12.86
C LYS A 871 18.86 -31.73 12.46
N THR A 872 19.79 -30.82 12.13
CA THR A 872 19.48 -29.49 11.63
C THR A 872 18.79 -29.60 10.29
N ARG A 873 17.66 -28.90 10.11
CA ARG A 873 17.02 -28.80 8.80
C ARG A 873 17.55 -27.59 8.07
N LYS A 874 17.96 -27.79 6.82
CA LYS A 874 18.39 -26.70 5.94
C LYS A 874 17.32 -26.47 4.88
N PHE A 875 16.81 -25.24 4.78
CA PHE A 875 15.80 -24.84 3.80
C PHE A 875 16.34 -23.65 3.01
N LEU A 876 17.07 -23.95 1.93
CA LEU A 876 17.62 -22.93 1.04
C LEU A 876 16.69 -22.73 -0.15
N THR A 877 16.24 -21.50 -0.36
CA THR A 877 15.33 -21.11 -1.45
C THR A 877 15.68 -19.71 -1.91
N ASP A 878 15.44 -19.36 -3.17
CA ASP A 878 15.57 -17.97 -3.64
C ASP A 878 14.24 -17.19 -3.53
N ASP A 879 13.22 -17.80 -2.91
CA ASP A 879 11.95 -17.15 -2.58
C ASP A 879 12.17 -15.90 -1.72
N TYR A 880 11.92 -14.75 -2.32
CA TYR A 880 12.23 -13.45 -1.73
C TYR A 880 11.44 -13.22 -0.43
N GLU A 881 10.14 -13.57 -0.40
CA GLU A 881 9.28 -13.33 0.75
C GLU A 881 9.62 -14.24 1.95
N ILE A 882 10.11 -15.45 1.69
CA ILE A 882 10.54 -16.38 2.75
C ILE A 882 11.77 -15.82 3.47
N ASN A 883 12.77 -15.35 2.73
CA ASN A 883 14.05 -14.92 3.29
C ASN A 883 14.09 -13.43 3.67
N SER A 884 13.07 -12.64 3.31
CA SER A 884 12.99 -11.24 3.70
C SER A 884 12.34 -11.05 5.08
N TYR A 885 12.84 -10.06 5.82
CA TYR A 885 12.25 -9.64 7.08
C TYR A 885 11.04 -8.72 6.86
N ASP A 886 9.89 -9.16 7.34
CA ASP A 886 8.66 -8.38 7.46
C ASP A 886 8.12 -8.51 8.89
N TYR A 887 8.05 -7.38 9.61
CA TYR A 887 7.56 -7.35 10.99
C TYR A 887 6.06 -7.67 11.08
N LYS A 888 5.29 -7.50 10.00
CA LYS A 888 3.85 -7.84 9.91
C LYS A 888 3.60 -9.33 9.62
N LYS A 889 4.66 -10.14 9.41
CA LYS A 889 4.56 -11.57 9.11
C LYS A 889 3.95 -12.40 10.26
N PRO A 890 4.20 -12.19 11.55
CA PRO A 890 3.57 -12.99 12.61
C PRO A 890 2.03 -12.81 12.60
N LYS A 891 1.28 -13.92 12.52
CA LYS A 891 -0.19 -13.90 12.54
C LYS A 891 -0.75 -15.03 13.41
N TYR A 892 -1.93 -14.83 13.98
CA TYR A 892 -2.60 -15.86 14.77
C TYR A 892 -3.21 -16.97 13.91
N ASN A 893 -3.14 -18.21 14.39
CA ASN A 893 -4.07 -19.23 13.92
C ASN A 893 -5.50 -18.83 14.32
N ALA A 894 -6.43 -19.05 13.40
CA ALA A 894 -7.81 -18.59 13.53
C ALA A 894 -8.78 -19.73 13.25
N PHE A 895 -9.74 -19.91 14.15
CA PHE A 895 -10.93 -20.73 13.91
C PHE A 895 -12.14 -19.83 13.76
N ASN A 896 -12.95 -20.08 12.74
CA ASN A 896 -14.23 -19.45 12.50
C ASN A 896 -15.32 -20.50 12.34
N SER A 897 -16.55 -20.18 12.75
CA SER A 897 -17.71 -20.97 12.40
C SER A 897 -18.97 -20.11 12.39
N LEU A 898 -19.83 -20.36 11.40
CA LEU A 898 -21.09 -19.67 11.21
C LEU A 898 -22.20 -20.68 10.92
N PRO A 899 -23.41 -20.50 11.48
CA PRO A 899 -24.57 -21.27 11.06
C PRO A 899 -24.92 -20.91 9.61
N THR A 900 -25.43 -21.88 8.86
CA THR A 900 -25.94 -21.70 7.51
C THR A 900 -27.43 -22.06 7.49
N ILE A 901 -28.23 -21.22 6.83
CA ILE A 901 -29.65 -21.48 6.60
C ILE A 901 -29.89 -21.28 5.11
N GLY A 902 -30.82 -22.04 4.55
CA GLY A 902 -31.24 -21.79 3.18
C GLY A 902 -32.46 -22.60 2.81
N TYR A 903 -32.93 -22.37 1.59
CA TYR A 903 -34.05 -23.09 1.03
C TYR A 903 -33.80 -23.28 -0.46
N ASN A 904 -34.09 -24.47 -0.96
CA ASN A 904 -34.28 -24.69 -2.40
C ASN A 904 -35.45 -25.67 -2.61
N PRO A 905 -36.04 -25.73 -3.82
CA PRO A 905 -37.20 -26.59 -4.08
C PRO A 905 -36.95 -28.08 -3.89
N ASP A 906 -35.73 -28.55 -4.17
CA ASP A 906 -35.39 -29.99 -4.21
C ASP A 906 -35.09 -30.56 -2.82
N ASP A 907 -34.36 -29.80 -2.00
CA ASP A 907 -33.92 -30.16 -0.64
C ASP A 907 -34.82 -29.56 0.46
N GLY A 908 -35.73 -28.65 0.07
CA GLY A 908 -36.52 -27.85 0.98
C GLY A 908 -35.66 -26.92 1.85
N PHE A 909 -36.08 -26.76 3.10
CA PHE A 909 -35.32 -25.98 4.08
C PHE A 909 -34.04 -26.72 4.47
N LYS A 910 -32.93 -26.00 4.60
CA LYS A 910 -31.66 -26.52 5.11
C LYS A 910 -31.19 -25.73 6.31
N LEU A 911 -30.65 -26.45 7.29
CA LEU A 911 -29.93 -25.88 8.43
C LEU A 911 -28.58 -26.56 8.51
N GLY A 912 -27.53 -25.77 8.67
CA GLY A 912 -26.18 -26.28 8.72
C GLY A 912 -25.23 -25.38 9.47
N MET A 913 -23.95 -25.72 9.35
CA MET A 913 -22.83 -24.98 9.90
C MET A 913 -21.67 -25.08 8.93
N VAL A 914 -20.98 -23.95 8.73
CA VAL A 914 -19.69 -23.91 8.07
C VAL A 914 -18.64 -23.46 9.08
N GLY A 915 -17.45 -24.03 9.01
CA GLY A 915 -16.32 -23.65 9.83
C GLY A 915 -15.03 -23.69 9.05
N SER A 916 -14.06 -22.90 9.49
CA SER A 916 -12.71 -22.93 8.94
C SER A 916 -11.65 -22.79 10.04
N TYR A 917 -10.52 -23.46 9.85
CA TYR A 917 -9.32 -23.32 10.66
C TYR A 917 -8.14 -22.93 9.77
N THR A 918 -7.64 -21.72 9.96
CA THR A 918 -6.48 -21.18 9.26
C THR A 918 -5.24 -21.30 10.13
N VAL A 919 -4.19 -21.91 9.58
CA VAL A 919 -2.87 -22.04 10.21
C VAL A 919 -1.91 -21.06 9.57
N ASN A 920 -1.38 -20.14 10.38
CA ASN A 920 -0.44 -19.11 9.96
C ASN A 920 0.95 -19.42 10.50
N GLY A 921 1.69 -20.27 9.78
CA GLY A 921 3.10 -20.56 10.07
C GLY A 921 4.06 -19.58 9.41
N PHE A 922 5.35 -19.88 9.50
CA PHE A 922 6.42 -19.07 8.89
C PHE A 922 6.43 -19.14 7.35
N ASN A 923 6.39 -20.34 6.78
CA ASN A 923 6.30 -20.55 5.33
C ASN A 923 4.81 -20.62 4.93
N ARG A 924 4.34 -19.69 4.10
CA ARG A 924 2.91 -19.53 3.75
C ARG A 924 2.69 -18.71 2.49
N ALA A 925 1.54 -18.87 1.84
CA ALA A 925 1.08 -18.01 0.75
C ALA A 925 -0.45 -18.14 0.53
N PRO A 926 -1.33 -17.37 1.22
CA PRO A 926 -1.07 -16.42 2.31
C PRO A 926 -1.11 -17.06 3.71
N TYR A 927 -1.64 -18.28 3.84
CA TYR A 927 -1.62 -19.13 5.05
C TYR A 927 -0.78 -20.38 4.79
N SER A 928 -0.35 -21.10 5.83
CA SER A 928 0.39 -22.36 5.65
C SER A 928 -0.56 -23.52 5.36
N SER A 929 -1.72 -23.53 6.04
CA SER A 929 -2.82 -24.42 5.69
C SER A 929 -4.17 -23.80 6.03
N LEU A 930 -5.19 -24.22 5.28
CA LEU A 930 -6.59 -23.87 5.50
C LEU A 930 -7.41 -25.16 5.53
N HIS A 931 -8.19 -25.33 6.60
CA HIS A 931 -9.11 -26.44 6.75
C HIS A 931 -10.53 -25.89 6.76
N GLY A 932 -11.41 -26.42 5.91
CA GLY A 932 -12.82 -26.07 5.83
C GLY A 932 -13.69 -27.26 6.24
N PHE A 933 -14.74 -27.00 7.02
CA PHE A 933 -15.71 -27.98 7.47
C PHE A 933 -17.11 -27.46 7.14
N LYS A 934 -17.97 -28.30 6.60
CA LYS A 934 -19.36 -27.95 6.33
C LYS A 934 -20.24 -29.12 6.72
N ALA A 935 -21.34 -28.84 7.42
CA ALA A 935 -22.33 -29.82 7.79
C ALA A 935 -23.72 -29.24 7.53
N ASN A 936 -24.53 -29.88 6.70
CA ASN A 936 -25.92 -29.48 6.44
C ASN A 936 -26.87 -30.62 6.76
N TYR A 937 -28.05 -30.26 7.23
CA TYR A 937 -29.23 -31.12 7.29
C TYR A 937 -30.33 -30.53 6.40
N TYR A 938 -30.99 -31.37 5.63
CA TYR A 938 -32.01 -31.02 4.66
C TYR A 938 -33.35 -31.61 5.09
N PHE A 939 -34.34 -30.74 5.33
CA PHE A 939 -35.59 -31.15 5.97
C PHE A 939 -36.54 -31.88 5.02
N ALA A 940 -36.54 -31.59 3.71
CA ALA A 940 -37.46 -32.28 2.79
C ALA A 940 -37.05 -33.73 2.58
N THR A 941 -35.75 -33.99 2.46
CA THR A 941 -35.21 -35.33 2.18
C THR A 941 -34.80 -36.09 3.44
N HIS A 942 -34.76 -35.41 4.59
CA HIS A 942 -34.13 -35.92 5.82
C HIS A 942 -32.65 -36.33 5.60
N GLY A 943 -32.02 -35.74 4.59
CA GLY A 943 -30.65 -36.01 4.23
C GLY A 943 -29.65 -35.12 4.99
N PHE A 944 -28.40 -35.55 5.03
CA PHE A 944 -27.30 -34.72 5.52
C PHE A 944 -26.10 -34.74 4.57
N GLU A 945 -25.31 -33.67 4.62
CA GLU A 945 -24.07 -33.47 3.88
C GLU A 945 -22.98 -33.05 4.86
N LEU A 946 -21.84 -33.74 4.81
CA LEU A 946 -20.60 -33.37 5.49
C LEU A 946 -19.52 -33.16 4.44
N THR A 947 -18.84 -32.02 4.48
CA THR A 947 -17.70 -31.72 3.61
C THR A 947 -16.50 -31.31 4.45
N TYR A 948 -15.33 -31.81 4.08
CA TYR A 948 -14.05 -31.38 4.61
C TYR A 948 -13.10 -31.04 3.46
N ASN A 949 -12.55 -29.82 3.51
CA ASN A 949 -11.57 -29.34 2.54
C ASN A 949 -10.27 -29.00 3.26
N ALA A 950 -9.13 -29.36 2.69
CA ALA A 950 -7.82 -29.00 3.21
C ALA A 950 -6.95 -28.47 2.08
N ILE A 951 -6.36 -27.30 2.30
CA ILE A 951 -5.36 -26.68 1.43
C ILE A 951 -4.09 -26.54 2.25
N VAL A 952 -2.97 -27.06 1.76
CA VAL A 952 -1.64 -26.85 2.34
C VAL A 952 -0.76 -26.22 1.27
N THR A 953 -0.24 -25.03 1.55
CA THR A 953 0.56 -24.25 0.59
C THR A 953 2.03 -24.61 0.70
N LYS A 954 2.78 -24.49 -0.40
CA LYS A 954 4.25 -24.65 -0.42
C LYS A 954 4.72 -25.97 0.22
N VAL A 955 4.07 -27.08 -0.14
CA VAL A 955 4.40 -28.42 0.39
C VAL A 955 5.78 -28.87 -0.12
N ILE A 956 6.02 -28.69 -1.42
CA ILE A 956 7.30 -28.94 -2.08
C ILE A 956 7.51 -27.81 -3.11
N GLY A 957 8.41 -26.85 -2.81
CA GLY A 957 8.57 -25.65 -3.64
C GLY A 957 7.24 -24.92 -3.79
N ASP A 958 6.85 -24.65 -5.03
CA ASP A 958 5.61 -23.93 -5.36
C ASP A 958 4.36 -24.85 -5.42
N TRP A 959 4.52 -26.16 -5.22
CA TRP A 959 3.40 -27.09 -5.26
C TRP A 959 2.53 -26.96 -3.99
N GLN A 960 1.22 -26.79 -4.22
CA GLN A 960 0.19 -26.84 -3.20
C GLN A 960 -0.51 -28.20 -3.19
N PHE A 961 -0.97 -28.62 -2.02
CA PHE A 961 -1.79 -29.82 -1.85
C PHE A 961 -3.21 -29.42 -1.50
N GLU A 962 -4.18 -29.95 -2.24
CA GLU A 962 -5.61 -29.75 -2.02
C GLU A 962 -6.30 -31.10 -1.85
N PHE A 963 -7.19 -31.19 -0.87
CA PHE A 963 -7.97 -32.38 -0.59
C PHE A 963 -9.41 -31.98 -0.27
N GLU A 964 -10.38 -32.61 -0.93
CA GLU A 964 -11.80 -32.48 -0.66
C GLU A 964 -12.38 -33.87 -0.37
N ALA A 965 -13.11 -33.99 0.73
CA ALA A 965 -13.89 -35.15 1.09
C ALA A 965 -15.34 -34.73 1.32
N ARG A 966 -16.27 -35.41 0.65
CA ARG A 966 -17.71 -35.21 0.80
C ARG A 966 -18.39 -36.52 1.17
N PHE A 967 -19.19 -36.48 2.22
CA PHE A 967 -20.00 -37.59 2.68
C PHE A 967 -21.45 -37.14 2.76
N THR A 968 -22.35 -37.91 2.15
CA THR A 968 -23.78 -37.62 2.14
C THR A 968 -24.57 -38.83 2.60
N SER A 969 -25.73 -38.59 3.18
CA SER A 969 -26.70 -39.66 3.45
C SER A 969 -27.28 -40.23 2.13
N PRO A 970 -27.83 -41.46 2.14
CA PRO A 970 -28.53 -42.02 0.97
C PRO A 970 -29.70 -41.17 0.46
N ASN A 971 -30.32 -40.40 1.35
CA ASN A 971 -31.46 -39.54 1.02
C ASN A 971 -31.04 -38.15 0.52
N PHE A 972 -29.74 -37.87 0.37
CA PHE A 972 -29.28 -36.58 -0.17
C PHE A 972 -29.64 -36.48 -1.67
N ALA A 973 -30.30 -35.40 -2.07
CA ALA A 973 -30.65 -35.21 -3.48
C ALA A 973 -29.42 -34.83 -4.31
N VAL A 974 -29.21 -35.56 -5.42
CA VAL A 974 -28.12 -35.29 -6.37
C VAL A 974 -28.75 -34.94 -7.71
N ASN A 975 -28.66 -33.66 -8.08
CA ASN A 975 -29.08 -33.20 -9.40
C ASN A 975 -27.94 -33.46 -10.40
N TYR A 976 -28.14 -34.44 -11.28
CA TYR A 976 -27.19 -34.79 -12.34
C TYR A 976 -27.67 -34.26 -13.69
N PHE A 977 -26.94 -33.31 -14.27
CA PHE A 977 -27.32 -32.62 -15.51
C PHE A 977 -26.61 -33.17 -16.77
N GLY A 978 -25.96 -34.34 -16.68
CA GLY A 978 -25.23 -34.98 -17.80
C GLY A 978 -23.71 -34.72 -17.79
N TYR A 979 -22.99 -35.39 -18.70
CA TYR A 979 -21.56 -35.13 -18.98
C TYR A 979 -21.48 -34.25 -20.24
N GLY A 980 -21.12 -32.98 -20.13
CA GLY A 980 -21.08 -32.03 -21.27
C GLY A 980 -19.76 -31.28 -21.40
N ASN A 981 -19.31 -31.07 -22.65
CA ASN A 981 -18.16 -30.24 -23.05
C ASN A 981 -18.53 -28.77 -23.34
N GLU A 982 -19.76 -28.34 -23.01
CA GLU A 982 -20.24 -26.94 -23.15
C GLU A 982 -20.95 -26.46 -21.87
N THR A 983 -20.33 -26.72 -20.71
CA THR A 983 -20.61 -26.03 -19.44
C THR A 983 -19.33 -25.43 -18.90
#